data_AF-A0A059C6C2-F1
#
_entry.id   AF-A0A059C6C2-F1
#
_cell.length_a   1.000
_cell.length_b   1.000
_cell.length_c   1.000
_cell.angle_alpha   90.00
_cell.angle_beta   90.00
_cell.angle_gamma   90.00
#
_symmetry.space_group_name_H-M   'P 1'
#
loop_
_entity.id
_entity.type
_entity.pdbx_description
1 polymer ?
#
loop_
_entity_poly.entity_id
_entity_poly.type
_entity_poly.pdbx_seq_one_letter_code
_entity_poly.pdbx_strand_id
1 'polypeptide(L)'
;MAEDSDWSLLDKHLFIEDVLLRSLNKQIKHLTVTGNTPMIYSLQPVIEEIERTAEDDRDFRTVRICRAILRAIDSRREDKYVAYRKGLGVVCNKEEGFGKDDFVVEFLGEVYPTWKWFEKQDGIRSLQKNNEDLAPEFYNINLERPKGDADGYDLVVVDAMHKANYASRICHSCRPNCEAKVTAVAGKYQIGIYSVCKIQYGEEITYDYNSVTESIKEYEASVCLCGSQVCRGGYLDLIGEGAFQEVLEECHGILDRHQLMIESCEVNSVSEEDYYDLGRAGLGSCLLGGLPAWLIAYSARLVRFINSERTKLPEEILKHNLEKKRKHFLHICLEEEESDAEVQAEGVYNQRLQNLAVTLDKVRYVMRCIFGDPKKAPPPLVRLSPKEVVSFLWKGEGSLVEELLQCMAPHVDDNVLNDLKSKIRDLDPSGSDDILGELKQSLLWLRDEILYLPCTYKCRHDGAADLIHLYAYTKYFFKIQGYQSVTSPPVYISPLDLGPKFSKNLGPGSHEYCKTYGENYCLGQLIFWQIQTNTEPDECLFRASRGCLSLPDIGSFYAKFQKRQRVYKPDTIRSMLERMEKLPQSSWPKEQIWSFSSSPKVFGSPMLDAILNNTVTDKEMVHWLKDRLTELQVIY
;
A
#
# COMPACT_ATOMS: atom_id res chain seq x y z
N MET A 1 -29.09 -2.80 34.23
CA MET A 1 -29.99 -1.67 34.61
C MET A 1 -31.24 -2.30 35.18
N ALA A 2 -31.77 -1.80 36.31
CA ALA A 2 -32.97 -2.35 36.92
C ALA A 2 -34.16 -2.29 35.95
N GLU A 3 -35.03 -3.30 36.01
CA GLU A 3 -36.23 -3.47 35.18
C GLU A 3 -37.33 -2.40 35.43
N ASP A 4 -37.08 -1.41 36.31
CA ASP A 4 -38.06 -0.41 36.77
C ASP A 4 -38.19 0.86 35.89
N SER A 5 -37.69 0.85 34.64
CA SER A 5 -37.86 1.98 33.72
C SER A 5 -38.66 1.57 32.49
N ASP A 6 -39.88 2.12 32.32
CA ASP A 6 -40.74 2.07 31.11
C ASP A 6 -40.10 2.75 29.87
N TRP A 7 -38.78 2.69 29.75
CA TRP A 7 -37.99 3.46 28.79
C TRP A 7 -37.59 2.57 27.64
N SER A 8 -37.98 2.96 26.43
CA SER A 8 -37.46 2.32 25.23
C SER A 8 -35.94 2.52 25.14
N LEU A 9 -35.26 1.67 24.36
CA LEU A 9 -33.84 1.87 24.07
C LEU A 9 -33.59 3.25 23.44
N LEU A 10 -34.50 3.70 22.57
CA LEU A 10 -34.44 5.02 21.95
C LEU A 10 -34.42 6.15 22.98
N ASP A 11 -35.28 6.07 24.00
CA ASP A 11 -35.35 7.12 25.02
C ASP A 11 -34.07 7.23 25.86
N LYS A 12 -33.44 6.07 26.13
CA LYS A 12 -32.15 6.04 26.83
C LYS A 12 -31.05 6.68 26.00
N HIS A 13 -31.04 6.45 24.69
CA HIS A 13 -30.03 7.03 23.79
C HIS A 13 -30.24 8.53 23.60
N LEU A 14 -31.48 8.98 23.39
CA LEU A 14 -31.78 10.42 23.32
C LEU A 14 -31.38 11.14 24.61
N PHE A 15 -31.60 10.53 25.77
CA PHE A 15 -31.10 11.10 27.03
C PHE A 15 -29.57 11.22 27.07
N ILE A 16 -28.84 10.19 26.62
CA ILE A 16 -27.38 10.23 26.60
C ILE A 16 -26.88 11.32 25.65
N GLU A 17 -27.34 11.32 24.41
CA GLU A 17 -26.84 12.18 23.34
C GLU A 17 -27.28 13.64 23.53
N ASP A 18 -28.57 13.89 23.79
CA ASP A 18 -29.13 15.24 23.74
C ASP A 18 -29.12 15.94 25.11
N VAL A 19 -29.09 15.17 26.21
CA VAL A 19 -29.18 15.72 27.57
C VAL A 19 -27.86 15.55 28.32
N LEU A 20 -27.39 14.32 28.51
CA LEU A 20 -26.23 14.03 29.35
C LEU A 20 -24.93 14.60 28.77
N LEU A 21 -24.59 14.26 27.52
CA LEU A 21 -23.36 14.73 26.89
C LEU A 21 -23.34 16.26 26.74
N ARG A 22 -24.46 16.86 26.35
CA ARG A 22 -24.60 18.33 26.25
C ARG A 22 -24.42 19.02 27.61
N SER A 23 -24.99 18.47 28.68
CA SER A 23 -24.85 19.04 30.04
C SER A 23 -23.42 18.89 30.56
N LEU A 24 -22.82 17.72 30.36
CA LEU A 24 -21.41 17.47 30.67
C LEU A 24 -20.51 18.47 29.94
N ASN A 25 -20.70 18.64 28.62
CA ASN A 25 -19.94 19.58 27.79
C ASN A 25 -20.07 21.04 28.28
N LYS A 26 -21.26 21.45 28.72
CA LYS A 26 -21.49 22.78 29.31
C LYS A 26 -20.74 22.99 30.62
N GLN A 27 -20.64 21.99 31.48
CA GLN A 27 -19.88 22.08 32.74
C GLN A 27 -18.37 22.17 32.48
N ILE A 28 -17.86 21.32 31.57
CA ILE A 28 -16.41 21.18 31.35
C ILE A 28 -15.83 22.23 30.40
N LYS A 29 -16.66 23.06 29.73
CA LYS A 29 -16.20 24.11 28.79
C LYS A 29 -15.22 25.11 29.41
N HIS A 30 -15.27 25.27 30.73
CA HIS A 30 -14.39 26.18 31.48
C HIS A 30 -13.07 25.53 31.92
N LEU A 31 -12.90 24.22 31.75
CA LEU A 31 -11.70 23.47 32.12
C LEU A 31 -10.59 23.53 31.04
N THR A 32 -10.58 24.60 30.25
CA THR A 32 -9.82 24.75 28.99
C THR A 32 -8.35 25.18 29.16
N VAL A 33 -7.81 25.22 30.39
CA VAL A 33 -6.44 25.69 30.64
C VAL A 33 -5.48 24.53 30.93
N THR A 34 -4.29 24.64 30.35
CA THR A 34 -3.09 23.81 30.53
C THR A 34 -2.84 23.42 31.98
N GLY A 35 -3.27 22.21 32.37
CA GLY A 35 -2.99 21.62 33.68
C GLY A 35 -4.00 20.54 34.03
N ASN A 36 -3.56 19.27 34.06
CA ASN A 36 -4.25 18.09 34.59
C ASN A 36 -5.79 18.14 34.59
N THR A 37 -6.41 18.34 33.42
CA THR A 37 -7.85 18.09 33.30
C THR A 37 -8.09 16.59 33.46
N PRO A 38 -8.99 16.14 34.34
CA PRO A 38 -9.20 14.71 34.56
C PRO A 38 -9.64 14.04 33.25
N MET A 39 -9.00 12.92 32.90
CA MET A 39 -9.39 12.08 31.75
C MET A 39 -10.75 11.41 31.93
N ILE A 40 -11.27 11.45 33.16
CA ILE A 40 -12.42 10.73 33.65
C ILE A 40 -13.30 11.73 34.42
N TYR A 41 -14.55 11.87 34.02
CA TYR A 41 -15.53 12.72 34.70
C TYR A 41 -16.58 11.87 35.40
N SER A 42 -16.79 12.11 36.69
CA SER A 42 -17.90 11.46 37.42
C SER A 42 -19.24 11.91 36.84
N LEU A 43 -20.11 10.95 36.52
CA LEU A 43 -21.43 11.25 35.97
C LEU A 43 -22.40 11.72 37.05
N GLN A 44 -22.21 11.35 38.31
CA GLN A 44 -23.17 11.65 39.38
C GLN A 44 -23.48 13.16 39.52
N PRO A 45 -22.48 14.07 39.62
CA PRO A 45 -22.77 15.50 39.73
C PRO A 45 -23.49 16.08 38.51
N VAL A 46 -23.24 15.52 37.32
CA VAL A 46 -23.89 15.91 36.07
C VAL A 46 -25.36 15.50 36.10
N ILE A 47 -25.65 14.28 36.54
CA ILE A 47 -27.02 13.77 36.63
C ILE A 47 -27.82 14.53 37.69
N GLU A 48 -27.22 14.87 38.83
CA GLU A 48 -27.85 15.70 39.88
C GLU A 48 -28.21 17.11 39.35
N GLU A 49 -27.37 17.70 38.51
CA GLU A 49 -27.69 19.00 37.89
C GLU A 49 -28.79 18.91 36.84
N ILE A 50 -28.75 17.86 36.01
CA ILE A 50 -29.82 17.59 35.04
C ILE A 50 -31.14 17.38 35.77
N GLU A 51 -31.14 16.65 36.89
CA GLU A 51 -32.33 16.48 37.74
C GLU A 51 -32.87 17.83 38.21
N ARG A 52 -32.03 18.67 38.84
CA ARG A 52 -32.45 20.00 39.32
C ARG A 52 -33.04 20.86 38.21
N THR A 53 -32.37 20.91 37.06
CA THR A 53 -32.84 21.69 35.91
C THR A 53 -34.18 21.16 35.38
N ALA A 54 -34.31 19.84 35.30
CA ALA A 54 -35.56 19.21 34.87
C ALA A 54 -36.70 19.40 35.90
N GLU A 55 -36.41 19.50 37.19
CA GLU A 55 -37.40 19.86 38.22
C GLU A 55 -37.89 21.29 38.03
N ASP A 56 -36.98 22.24 37.79
CA ASP A 56 -37.30 23.65 37.52
C ASP A 56 -38.15 23.81 36.24
N ASP A 57 -37.79 23.09 35.17
CA ASP A 57 -38.48 23.09 33.88
C ASP A 57 -39.77 22.25 33.88
N ARG A 58 -40.07 21.54 34.98
CA ARG A 58 -41.19 20.59 35.11
C ARG A 58 -41.15 19.44 34.10
N ASP A 59 -39.95 19.05 33.66
CA ASP A 59 -39.72 17.85 32.85
C ASP A 59 -39.66 16.60 33.75
N PHE A 60 -40.84 16.17 34.20
CA PHE A 60 -41.00 14.98 35.06
C PHE A 60 -40.41 13.70 34.43
N ARG A 61 -40.33 13.66 33.10
CA ARG A 61 -39.77 12.52 32.38
C ARG A 61 -38.28 12.44 32.64
N THR A 62 -37.54 13.53 32.42
CA THR A 62 -36.10 13.62 32.69
C THR A 62 -35.79 13.41 34.18
N VAL A 63 -36.58 14.00 35.08
CA VAL A 63 -36.42 13.79 36.54
C VAL A 63 -36.50 12.30 36.91
N ARG A 64 -37.46 11.55 36.35
CA ARG A 64 -37.58 10.11 36.62
C ARG A 64 -36.34 9.33 36.18
N ILE A 65 -35.71 9.71 35.07
CA ILE A 65 -34.43 9.11 34.61
C ILE A 65 -33.33 9.38 35.60
N CYS A 66 -33.12 10.66 35.94
CA CYS A 66 -32.00 11.06 36.78
C CYS A 66 -32.07 10.33 38.12
N ARG A 67 -33.25 10.26 38.74
CA ARG A 67 -33.48 9.47 39.96
C ARG A 67 -33.20 7.98 39.78
N ALA A 68 -33.57 7.39 38.65
CA ALA A 68 -33.28 5.99 38.37
C ALA A 68 -31.77 5.74 38.21
N ILE A 69 -31.07 6.63 37.51
CA ILE A 69 -29.61 6.58 37.35
C ILE A 69 -28.92 6.76 38.71
N LEU A 70 -29.31 7.78 39.50
CA LEU A 70 -28.73 8.03 40.82
C LEU A 70 -28.95 6.85 41.78
N ARG A 71 -30.16 6.26 41.80
CA ARG A 71 -30.40 5.02 42.55
C ARG A 71 -29.53 3.86 42.09
N ALA A 72 -29.27 3.75 40.79
CA ALA A 72 -28.40 2.72 40.23
C ALA A 72 -26.91 2.95 40.58
N ILE A 73 -26.48 4.21 40.65
CA ILE A 73 -25.15 4.62 41.14
C ILE A 73 -25.03 4.27 42.62
N ASP A 74 -26.03 4.62 43.43
CA ASP A 74 -26.05 4.35 44.87
C ASP A 74 -26.09 2.86 45.23
N SER A 75 -26.80 2.04 44.44
CA SER A 75 -26.90 0.60 44.70
C SER A 75 -25.64 -0.17 44.32
N ARG A 76 -24.76 0.41 43.51
CA ARG A 76 -23.52 -0.21 43.01
C ARG A 76 -22.35 0.75 43.12
N ARG A 77 -22.02 1.15 44.35
CA ARG A 77 -20.95 2.13 44.64
C ARG A 77 -19.55 1.68 44.22
N GLU A 78 -19.37 0.37 44.04
CA GLU A 78 -18.14 -0.25 43.54
C GLU A 78 -17.92 0.05 42.04
N ASP A 79 -19.02 0.26 41.28
CA ASP A 79 -18.96 0.54 39.84
C ASP A 79 -18.53 1.99 39.59
N LYS A 80 -17.63 2.20 38.61
CA LYS A 80 -17.22 3.54 38.18
C LYS A 80 -18.16 4.08 37.10
N TYR A 81 -19.04 5.00 37.48
CA TYR A 81 -19.92 5.72 36.54
C TYR A 81 -19.25 6.99 36.03
N VAL A 82 -18.52 6.86 34.94
CA VAL A 82 -17.66 7.92 34.44
C VAL A 82 -17.74 8.10 32.93
N ALA A 83 -17.52 9.33 32.46
CA ALA A 83 -17.30 9.65 31.06
C ALA A 83 -15.79 9.83 30.80
N TYR A 84 -15.31 9.26 29.69
CA TYR A 84 -13.93 9.40 29.23
C TYR A 84 -13.81 10.54 28.23
N ARG A 85 -12.68 11.26 28.27
CA ARG A 85 -12.42 12.38 27.37
C ARG A 85 -11.79 11.89 26.05
N LYS A 86 -12.28 12.41 24.91
CA LYS A 86 -11.72 12.20 23.56
C LYS A 86 -10.42 12.98 23.28
N GLY A 87 -10.12 13.98 24.11
CA GLY A 87 -9.09 14.99 23.87
C GLY A 87 -9.67 16.39 23.98
N LEU A 88 -9.14 17.34 23.21
CA LEU A 88 -9.76 18.66 23.03
C LEU A 88 -10.84 18.57 21.95
N GLY A 89 -12.05 19.04 22.26
CA GLY A 89 -13.19 19.10 21.34
C GLY A 89 -13.70 20.52 21.15
N VAL A 90 -14.63 20.72 20.21
CA VAL A 90 -15.24 22.02 19.90
C VAL A 90 -16.72 21.99 20.27
N VAL A 91 -17.22 23.04 20.92
CA VAL A 91 -18.64 23.16 21.31
C VAL A 91 -19.26 24.42 20.69
N CYS A 92 -20.54 24.33 20.33
CA CYS A 92 -21.28 25.46 19.77
C CYS A 92 -21.49 26.55 20.83
N ASN A 93 -20.92 27.73 20.61
CA ASN A 93 -21.10 28.91 21.47
C ASN A 93 -22.08 29.94 20.89
N LYS A 94 -22.65 29.69 19.70
CA LYS A 94 -23.67 30.52 19.06
C LYS A 94 -25.01 30.32 19.75
N GLU A 95 -25.62 31.39 20.27
CA GLU A 95 -26.83 31.30 21.11
C GLU A 95 -28.03 30.70 20.37
N GLU A 96 -28.23 31.12 19.12
CA GLU A 96 -29.27 30.62 18.23
C GLU A 96 -28.95 29.23 17.62
N GLY A 97 -27.71 28.76 17.79
CA GLY A 97 -27.21 27.53 17.18
C GLY A 97 -26.97 27.62 15.68
N PHE A 98 -26.79 26.46 15.04
CA PHE A 98 -26.70 26.32 13.59
C PHE A 98 -27.96 25.65 13.03
N GLY A 99 -28.44 26.15 11.89
CA GLY A 99 -29.42 25.45 11.06
C GLY A 99 -28.79 24.26 10.34
N LYS A 100 -29.59 23.53 9.55
CA LYS A 100 -29.07 22.52 8.64
C LYS A 100 -28.41 23.21 7.43
N ASP A 101 -27.30 22.66 6.94
CA ASP A 101 -26.50 23.14 5.81
C ASP A 101 -25.82 24.51 6.05
N ASP A 102 -25.73 24.95 7.32
CA ASP A 102 -25.01 26.17 7.69
C ASP A 102 -23.50 25.95 7.60
N PHE A 103 -22.78 26.96 7.12
CA PHE A 103 -21.32 27.00 7.22
C PHE A 103 -20.90 27.19 8.68
N VAL A 104 -20.05 26.29 9.17
CA VAL A 104 -19.55 26.32 10.55
C VAL A 104 -18.15 26.94 10.61
N VAL A 105 -17.19 26.37 9.87
CA VAL A 105 -15.79 26.82 9.86
C VAL A 105 -15.04 26.24 8.67
N GLU A 106 -14.03 26.93 8.16
CA GLU A 106 -13.06 26.37 7.20
C GLU A 106 -12.01 25.53 7.95
N PHE A 107 -11.60 24.38 7.42
CA PHE A 107 -10.48 23.62 7.95
C PHE A 107 -9.17 24.19 7.41
N LEU A 108 -8.41 24.89 8.26
CA LEU A 108 -7.14 25.52 7.89
C LEU A 108 -5.95 24.69 8.34
N GLY A 109 -4.97 24.56 7.44
CA GLY A 109 -3.72 23.84 7.67
C GLY A 109 -2.61 24.27 6.70
N GLU A 110 -1.43 23.69 6.86
CA GLU A 110 -0.35 23.78 5.89
C GLU A 110 -0.62 22.84 4.73
N VAL A 111 -0.58 23.36 3.49
CA VAL A 111 -0.85 22.57 2.30
C VAL A 111 0.44 21.97 1.75
N TYR A 112 0.47 20.65 1.62
CA TYR A 112 1.58 19.89 1.07
C TYR A 112 1.18 19.26 -0.27
N PRO A 113 2.03 19.37 -1.32
CA PRO A 113 1.92 18.44 -2.43
C PRO A 113 2.19 17.03 -1.90
N THR A 114 1.52 16.05 -2.50
CA THR A 114 1.46 14.72 -1.93
C THR A 114 2.85 14.07 -1.81
N TRP A 115 3.72 14.21 -2.81
CA TRP A 115 5.11 13.72 -2.72
C TRP A 115 5.85 14.24 -1.48
N LYS A 116 5.69 15.52 -1.13
CA LYS A 116 6.37 16.15 0.01
C LYS A 116 5.76 15.76 1.34
N TRP A 117 4.44 15.54 1.37
CA TRP A 117 3.78 14.97 2.55
C TRP A 117 4.37 13.60 2.90
N PHE A 118 4.55 12.74 1.90
CA PHE A 118 5.15 11.42 2.12
C PHE A 118 6.62 11.50 2.54
N GLU A 119 7.41 12.48 2.08
CA GLU A 119 8.75 12.70 2.62
C GLU A 119 8.74 13.07 4.11
N LYS A 120 7.80 13.95 4.53
CA LYS A 120 7.59 14.30 5.94
C LYS A 120 7.23 13.07 6.76
N GLN A 121 6.31 12.24 6.27
CA GLN A 121 5.90 10.98 6.91
C GLN A 121 7.06 9.96 7.00
N ASP A 122 7.88 9.84 5.96
CA ASP A 122 9.07 8.99 5.97
C ASP A 122 10.07 9.42 7.04
N GLY A 123 10.30 10.73 7.14
CA GLY A 123 11.16 11.29 8.16
C GLY A 123 10.62 11.09 9.57
N ILE A 124 9.31 11.32 9.81
CA ILE A 124 8.65 11.03 11.09
C ILE A 124 8.85 9.56 11.48
N ARG A 125 8.55 8.64 10.57
CA ARG A 125 8.74 7.19 10.78
C ARG A 125 10.19 6.82 11.04
N SER A 126 11.14 7.48 10.38
CA SER A 126 12.58 7.25 10.58
C SER A 126 13.04 7.60 11.99
N LEU A 127 12.47 8.65 12.59
CA LEU A 127 12.74 9.09 13.96
C LEU A 127 11.98 8.26 15.00
N GLN A 128 10.86 7.67 14.61
CA GLN A 128 10.01 6.78 15.43
C GLN A 128 10.38 5.28 15.31
N LYS A 129 11.54 4.90 14.73
CA LYS A 129 11.93 3.52 14.35
C LYS A 129 11.87 2.42 15.45
N ASN A 130 11.51 2.75 16.69
CA ASN A 130 11.34 1.82 17.82
C ASN A 130 9.95 1.90 18.47
N ASN A 131 8.93 2.34 17.75
CA ASN A 131 7.64 2.61 18.36
C ASN A 131 6.79 1.36 18.61
N GLU A 132 6.38 1.16 19.86
CA GLU A 132 5.26 0.31 20.25
C GLU A 132 3.95 1.11 20.38
N ASP A 133 3.96 2.44 20.26
CA ASP A 133 2.75 3.25 20.29
C ASP A 133 1.88 2.96 19.07
N LEU A 134 0.66 2.56 19.39
CA LEU A 134 -0.24 1.94 18.44
C LEU A 134 -1.10 2.95 17.67
N ALA A 135 -1.22 4.21 18.11
CA ALA A 135 -2.07 5.21 17.45
C ALA A 135 -1.31 6.52 17.18
N PRO A 136 -1.09 6.91 15.91
CA PRO A 136 -0.55 8.22 15.58
C PRO A 136 -1.57 9.32 15.87
N GLU A 137 -1.13 10.46 16.41
CA GLU A 137 -1.93 11.69 16.38
C GLU A 137 -1.81 12.30 14.98
N PHE A 138 -2.90 12.27 14.21
CA PHE A 138 -2.95 12.87 12.87
C PHE A 138 -3.96 14.01 12.82
N TYR A 139 -3.56 15.11 12.17
CA TYR A 139 -4.39 16.31 11.95
C TYR A 139 -4.47 16.65 10.46
N ASN A 140 -4.13 15.69 9.59
CA ASN A 140 -4.15 15.89 8.15
C ASN A 140 -5.48 15.46 7.55
N ILE A 141 -5.86 16.16 6.48
CA ILE A 141 -7.01 15.83 5.65
C ILE A 141 -6.61 15.96 4.18
N ASN A 142 -7.10 15.06 3.32
CA ASN A 142 -6.88 15.15 1.89
C ASN A 142 -7.83 16.21 1.32
N LEU A 143 -7.27 17.20 0.63
CA LEU A 143 -8.02 18.16 -0.17
C LEU A 143 -8.03 17.65 -1.61
N GLU A 144 -9.12 16.98 -1.98
CA GLU A 144 -9.30 16.39 -3.30
C GLU A 144 -9.94 17.38 -4.27
N ARG A 145 -9.34 17.54 -5.44
CA ARG A 145 -10.00 18.15 -6.60
C ARG A 145 -11.01 17.16 -7.17
N PRO A 146 -12.31 17.50 -7.29
CA PRO A 146 -13.32 16.57 -7.76
C PRO A 146 -13.04 16.01 -9.15
N LYS A 147 -13.38 14.73 -9.39
CA LYS A 147 -13.23 14.04 -10.69
C LYS A 147 -13.96 14.72 -11.85
N GLY A 148 -15.03 15.47 -11.56
CA GLY A 148 -15.81 16.22 -12.56
C GLY A 148 -15.23 17.59 -12.91
N ASP A 149 -14.10 17.99 -12.31
CA ASP A 149 -13.41 19.22 -12.68
C ASP A 149 -12.81 19.14 -14.09
N ALA A 150 -12.75 20.26 -14.81
CA ALA A 150 -12.28 20.30 -16.20
C ALA A 150 -10.81 19.86 -16.35
N ASP A 151 -9.98 20.09 -15.33
CA ASP A 151 -8.58 19.65 -15.33
C ASP A 151 -8.40 18.22 -14.80
N GLY A 152 -9.47 17.60 -14.30
CA GLY A 152 -9.50 16.25 -13.72
C GLY A 152 -9.16 16.22 -12.22
N TYR A 153 -9.20 15.03 -11.65
CA TYR A 153 -8.91 14.70 -10.26
C TYR A 153 -7.44 14.91 -9.92
N ASP A 154 -7.18 15.43 -8.71
CA ASP A 154 -5.86 15.55 -8.08
C ASP A 154 -6.08 15.68 -6.58
N LEU A 155 -5.02 15.55 -5.78
CA LEU A 155 -5.11 15.79 -4.35
C LEU A 155 -3.84 16.43 -3.77
N VAL A 156 -4.05 17.20 -2.71
CA VAL A 156 -3.01 17.69 -1.82
C VAL A 156 -3.38 17.35 -0.38
N VAL A 157 -2.43 17.43 0.53
CA VAL A 157 -2.65 17.15 1.95
C VAL A 157 -2.64 18.45 2.74
N VAL A 158 -3.68 18.68 3.54
CA VAL A 158 -3.76 19.83 4.46
C VAL A 158 -3.44 19.33 5.85
N ASP A 159 -2.29 19.71 6.40
CA ASP A 159 -1.82 19.31 7.72
C ASP A 159 -2.02 20.44 8.74
N ALA A 160 -2.85 20.19 9.75
CA ALA A 160 -3.16 21.16 10.79
C ALA A 160 -2.33 20.98 12.07
N MET A 161 -1.16 20.32 11.99
CA MET A 161 -0.26 20.11 13.14
C MET A 161 0.33 21.42 13.68
N HIS A 162 0.92 22.27 12.81
CA HIS A 162 1.64 23.49 13.23
C HIS A 162 0.85 24.77 13.09
N LYS A 163 0.15 24.92 11.97
CA LYS A 163 -0.69 26.09 11.67
C LYS A 163 -2.09 25.60 11.45
N ALA A 164 -3.00 26.02 12.30
CA ALA A 164 -4.39 25.61 12.25
C ALA A 164 -5.30 26.67 12.87
N ASN A 165 -6.58 26.56 12.58
CA ASN A 165 -7.63 27.14 13.42
C ASN A 165 -8.25 26.06 14.33
N TYR A 166 -9.34 26.38 15.01
CA TYR A 166 -9.99 25.42 15.93
C TYR A 166 -10.64 24.23 15.21
N ALA A 167 -10.79 24.25 13.88
CA ALA A 167 -11.41 23.16 13.13
C ALA A 167 -10.65 21.83 13.30
N SER A 168 -9.32 21.88 13.46
CA SER A 168 -8.48 20.70 13.70
C SER A 168 -8.70 20.02 15.05
N ARG A 169 -9.53 20.61 15.91
CA ARG A 169 -9.92 20.06 17.22
C ARG A 169 -11.34 19.51 17.21
N ILE A 170 -12.05 19.58 16.08
CA ILE A 170 -13.37 18.95 15.97
C ILE A 170 -13.19 17.43 16.04
N CYS A 171 -13.88 16.79 16.97
CA CYS A 171 -13.73 15.37 17.23
C CYS A 171 -14.58 14.51 16.29
N HIS A 172 -14.17 13.25 16.14
CA HIS A 172 -14.95 12.23 15.46
C HIS A 172 -16.27 11.90 16.19
N SER A 173 -17.32 11.63 15.42
CA SER A 173 -18.51 10.91 15.83
C SER A 173 -19.00 9.99 14.71
N CYS A 174 -19.44 8.77 15.05
CA CYS A 174 -20.08 7.87 14.07
C CYS A 174 -21.51 8.32 13.70
N ARG A 175 -22.10 9.25 14.48
CA ARG A 175 -23.32 9.97 14.10
C ARG A 175 -23.06 11.47 14.22
N PRO A 176 -22.37 12.06 13.24
CA PRO A 176 -21.93 13.45 13.34
C PRO A 176 -23.07 14.45 13.12
N ASN A 177 -22.85 15.69 13.57
CA ASN A 177 -23.73 16.83 13.27
C ASN A 177 -23.14 17.80 12.23
N CYS A 178 -21.91 17.55 11.77
CA CYS A 178 -21.26 18.23 10.65
C CYS A 178 -20.64 17.24 9.66
N GLU A 179 -20.32 17.75 8.47
CA GLU A 179 -19.52 17.07 7.45
C GLU A 179 -18.46 18.00 6.85
N ALA A 180 -17.34 17.44 6.42
CA ALA A 180 -16.30 18.17 5.68
C ALA A 180 -16.59 18.10 4.18
N LYS A 181 -16.64 19.25 3.51
CA LYS A 181 -16.86 19.36 2.06
C LYS A 181 -15.76 20.14 1.39
N VAL A 182 -15.32 19.65 0.24
CA VAL A 182 -14.50 20.46 -0.68
C VAL A 182 -15.40 21.48 -1.36
N THR A 183 -15.04 22.76 -1.26
CA THR A 183 -15.78 23.87 -1.86
C THR A 183 -14.85 24.75 -2.68
N ALA A 184 -15.36 25.27 -3.80
CA ALA A 184 -14.62 26.20 -4.66
C ALA A 184 -14.97 27.65 -4.29
N VAL A 185 -14.00 28.38 -3.77
CA VAL A 185 -14.15 29.79 -3.37
C VAL A 185 -13.08 30.61 -4.09
N ALA A 186 -13.52 31.62 -4.85
CA ALA A 186 -12.62 32.50 -5.62
C ALA A 186 -11.57 31.75 -6.48
N GLY A 187 -11.98 30.65 -7.12
CA GLY A 187 -11.12 29.84 -7.99
C GLY A 187 -10.13 28.94 -7.25
N LYS A 188 -10.27 28.74 -5.93
CA LYS A 188 -9.46 27.82 -5.13
C LYS A 188 -10.34 26.82 -4.40
N TYR A 189 -9.84 25.60 -4.22
CA TYR A 189 -10.49 24.61 -3.38
C TYR A 189 -10.10 24.79 -1.93
N GLN A 190 -11.09 24.65 -1.04
CA GLN A 190 -10.96 24.73 0.41
C GLN A 190 -11.84 23.65 1.05
N ILE A 191 -11.52 23.30 2.29
CA ILE A 191 -12.32 22.35 3.07
C ILE A 191 -13.22 23.16 4.01
N GLY A 192 -14.52 23.15 3.76
CA GLY A 192 -15.51 23.75 4.64
C GLY A 192 -16.21 22.70 5.50
N ILE A 193 -16.41 23.00 6.77
CA ILE A 193 -17.24 22.20 7.67
C ILE A 193 -18.65 22.80 7.67
N TYR A 194 -19.64 21.97 7.34
CA TYR A 194 -21.06 22.37 7.26
C TYR A 194 -21.89 21.49 8.19
N SER A 195 -22.92 22.06 8.80
CA SER A 195 -23.85 21.29 9.63
C SER A 195 -24.76 20.42 8.76
N VAL A 196 -25.00 19.17 9.17
CA VAL A 196 -25.94 18.25 8.50
C VAL A 196 -27.30 18.18 9.19
N CYS A 197 -27.38 18.74 10.41
CA CYS A 197 -28.58 18.88 11.20
C CYS A 197 -28.53 20.17 12.03
N LYS A 198 -29.59 20.45 12.79
CA LYS A 198 -29.61 21.60 13.71
C LYS A 198 -28.66 21.34 14.89
N ILE A 199 -27.77 22.28 15.17
CA ILE A 199 -26.82 22.22 16.30
C ILE A 199 -27.21 23.26 17.34
N GLN A 200 -27.34 22.85 18.60
CA GLN A 200 -27.77 23.73 19.69
C GLN A 200 -26.60 24.35 20.46
N TYR A 201 -26.84 25.47 21.15
CA TYR A 201 -25.87 26.04 22.08
C TYR A 201 -25.41 25.02 23.15
N GLY A 202 -24.09 24.85 23.24
CA GLY A 202 -23.41 23.92 24.13
C GLY A 202 -23.30 22.48 23.61
N GLU A 203 -23.83 22.18 22.42
CA GLU A 203 -23.64 20.89 21.76
C GLU A 203 -22.21 20.77 21.20
N GLU A 204 -21.64 19.57 21.22
CA GLU A 204 -20.33 19.31 20.61
C GLU A 204 -20.45 19.30 19.09
N ILE A 205 -19.55 19.99 18.41
CA ILE A 205 -19.42 19.94 16.96
C ILE A 205 -18.56 18.73 16.62
N THR A 206 -19.06 17.86 15.73
CA THR A 206 -18.39 16.60 15.35
C THR A 206 -18.60 16.30 13.87
N TYR A 207 -17.62 15.66 13.22
CA TYR A 207 -17.77 15.11 11.86
C TYR A 207 -17.19 13.69 11.78
N ASP A 208 -17.59 12.91 10.78
CA ASP A 208 -16.97 11.61 10.53
C ASP A 208 -15.62 11.79 9.82
N TYR A 209 -14.55 11.24 10.38
CA TYR A 209 -13.20 11.43 9.84
C TYR A 209 -13.03 10.69 8.51
N ASN A 210 -13.78 9.60 8.28
CA ASN A 210 -13.62 8.70 7.12
C ASN A 210 -12.14 8.30 6.92
N SER A 211 -11.40 8.15 8.02
CA SER A 211 -9.99 7.81 8.02
C SER A 211 -9.80 6.31 7.95
N VAL A 212 -8.84 5.90 7.13
CA VAL A 212 -8.55 4.49 6.86
C VAL A 212 -7.11 4.15 7.27
N THR A 213 -6.86 2.93 7.70
CA THR A 213 -5.52 2.41 7.99
C THR A 213 -5.33 1.01 7.43
N GLU A 214 -4.11 0.67 7.01
CA GLU A 214 -3.70 -0.69 6.63
C GLU A 214 -3.12 -1.48 7.82
N SER A 215 -2.98 -0.85 8.99
CA SER A 215 -2.37 -1.45 10.16
C SER A 215 -3.44 -1.96 11.12
N ILE A 216 -3.53 -3.29 11.32
CA ILE A 216 -4.39 -3.89 12.35
C ILE A 216 -4.12 -3.25 13.71
N LYS A 217 -2.84 -3.03 14.03
CA LYS A 217 -2.44 -2.46 15.32
C LYS A 217 -2.98 -1.04 15.52
N GLU A 218 -2.98 -0.22 14.47
CA GLU A 218 -3.57 1.12 14.51
C GLU A 218 -5.07 1.08 14.63
N TYR A 219 -5.72 0.20 13.85
CA TYR A 219 -7.15 -0.02 13.92
C TYR A 219 -7.59 -0.45 15.33
N GLU A 220 -6.92 -1.43 15.93
CA GLU A 220 -7.20 -1.91 17.30
C GLU A 220 -7.00 -0.83 18.38
N ALA A 221 -6.08 0.11 18.15
CA ALA A 221 -5.85 1.24 19.06
C ALA A 221 -6.79 2.44 18.82
N SER A 222 -7.53 2.45 17.72
CA SER A 222 -8.40 3.56 17.30
C SER A 222 -9.76 3.61 17.99
N VAL A 223 -9.83 3.28 19.30
CA VAL A 223 -11.10 3.17 20.04
C VAL A 223 -11.93 4.46 19.96
N CYS A 224 -13.18 4.34 19.49
CA CYS A 224 -14.12 5.44 19.38
C CYS A 224 -14.88 5.67 20.69
N LEU A 225 -14.83 6.90 21.19
CA LEU A 225 -15.53 7.34 22.41
C LEU A 225 -16.68 8.31 22.10
N CYS A 226 -17.32 8.19 20.94
CA CYS A 226 -18.39 9.11 20.53
C CYS A 226 -19.70 8.93 21.30
N GLY A 227 -19.94 7.75 21.91
CA GLY A 227 -21.15 7.46 22.67
C GLY A 227 -22.41 7.22 21.84
N SER A 228 -22.31 7.23 20.50
CA SER A 228 -23.44 6.97 19.59
C SER A 228 -23.91 5.51 19.65
N GLN A 229 -25.23 5.30 19.50
CA GLN A 229 -25.80 3.94 19.37
C GLN A 229 -25.28 3.20 18.13
N VAL A 230 -24.99 3.93 17.05
CA VAL A 230 -24.48 3.39 15.79
C VAL A 230 -22.96 3.47 15.70
N CYS A 231 -22.28 3.48 16.85
CA CYS A 231 -20.82 3.53 16.91
C CYS A 231 -20.20 2.31 16.25
N ARG A 232 -19.21 2.53 15.39
CA ARG A 232 -18.41 1.48 14.72
C ARG A 232 -17.36 0.83 15.64
N GLY A 233 -17.19 1.34 16.86
CA GLY A 233 -16.17 0.91 17.82
C GLY A 233 -14.80 1.53 17.58
N GLY A 234 -14.42 1.80 16.34
CA GLY A 234 -13.19 2.52 15.96
C GLY A 234 -13.47 3.85 15.23
N TYR A 235 -12.54 4.80 15.29
CA TYR A 235 -12.55 6.02 14.47
C TYR A 235 -11.70 5.90 13.19
N LEU A 236 -10.98 4.79 13.04
CA LEU A 236 -10.33 4.38 11.79
C LEU A 236 -11.07 3.17 11.22
N ASP A 237 -11.16 3.08 9.90
CA ASP A 237 -11.57 1.87 9.19
C ASP A 237 -10.32 1.08 8.74
N LEU A 238 -10.30 -0.24 8.97
CA LEU A 238 -9.22 -1.10 8.47
C LEU A 238 -9.43 -1.41 6.99
N ILE A 239 -8.50 -0.97 6.15
CA ILE A 239 -8.47 -1.25 4.72
C ILE A 239 -7.30 -2.16 4.38
N GLY A 240 -7.39 -2.90 3.27
CA GLY A 240 -6.23 -3.62 2.74
C GLY A 240 -5.86 -4.91 3.48
N GLU A 241 -6.82 -5.61 4.10
CA GLU A 241 -6.60 -7.00 4.52
C GLU A 241 -7.78 -7.91 4.18
N GLY A 242 -7.47 -9.17 3.84
CA GLY A 242 -8.45 -10.15 3.41
C GLY A 242 -9.02 -9.86 2.03
N ALA A 243 -10.34 -9.97 1.88
CA ALA A 243 -11.03 -9.88 0.59
C ALA A 243 -10.74 -8.61 -0.23
N PHE A 244 -10.40 -7.48 0.41
CA PHE A 244 -10.11 -6.22 -0.29
C PHE A 244 -8.83 -6.25 -1.15
N GLN A 245 -7.93 -7.22 -0.95
CA GLN A 245 -6.73 -7.40 -1.77
C GLN A 245 -6.80 -8.63 -2.67
N GLU A 246 -7.81 -9.49 -2.54
CA GLU A 246 -7.83 -10.81 -3.19
C GLU A 246 -7.76 -10.70 -4.71
N VAL A 247 -8.58 -9.83 -5.32
CA VAL A 247 -8.56 -9.60 -6.78
C VAL A 247 -7.23 -8.98 -7.23
N LEU A 248 -6.64 -8.08 -6.45
CA LEU A 248 -5.34 -7.48 -6.74
C LEU A 248 -4.21 -8.53 -6.70
N GLU A 249 -4.21 -9.39 -5.69
CA GLU A 249 -3.20 -10.44 -5.51
C GLU A 249 -3.30 -11.53 -6.59
N GLU A 250 -4.52 -11.90 -6.98
CA GLU A 250 -4.77 -12.92 -7.99
C GLU A 250 -4.54 -12.40 -9.42
N CYS A 251 -5.14 -11.26 -9.76
CA CYS A 251 -5.17 -10.76 -11.14
C CYS A 251 -4.03 -9.78 -11.46
N HIS A 252 -3.40 -9.17 -10.46
CA HIS A 252 -2.43 -8.09 -10.66
C HIS A 252 -1.15 -8.33 -9.86
N GLY A 253 -0.59 -9.53 -10.00
CA GLY A 253 0.70 -9.90 -9.42
C GLY A 253 1.90 -9.19 -10.09
N ILE A 254 3.11 -9.55 -9.67
CA ILE A 254 4.33 -8.84 -10.11
C ILE A 254 4.56 -8.94 -11.62
N LEU A 255 4.24 -10.08 -12.24
CA LEU A 255 4.51 -10.29 -13.65
C LEU A 255 3.48 -9.57 -14.53
N ASP A 256 2.21 -9.58 -14.14
CA ASP A 256 1.16 -8.79 -14.80
C ASP A 256 1.49 -7.28 -14.76
N ARG A 257 1.92 -6.76 -13.60
CA ARG A 257 2.37 -5.37 -13.48
C ARG A 257 3.53 -5.03 -14.40
N HIS A 258 4.50 -5.94 -14.53
CA HIS A 258 5.61 -5.76 -15.46
C HIS A 258 5.16 -5.86 -16.92
N GLN A 259 4.22 -6.74 -17.27
CA GLN A 259 3.63 -6.79 -18.59
C GLN A 259 3.01 -5.44 -18.98
N LEU A 260 2.13 -4.88 -18.13
CA LEU A 260 1.51 -3.59 -18.42
C LEU A 260 2.56 -2.48 -18.59
N MET A 261 3.63 -2.50 -17.79
CA MET A 261 4.73 -1.54 -17.89
C MET A 261 5.52 -1.73 -19.20
N ILE A 262 5.90 -2.96 -19.54
CA ILE A 262 6.63 -3.31 -20.77
C ILE A 262 5.86 -2.86 -21.99
N GLU A 263 4.59 -3.24 -22.09
CA GLU A 263 3.74 -2.89 -23.24
C GLU A 263 3.61 -1.36 -23.39
N SER A 264 3.55 -0.63 -22.27
CA SER A 264 3.53 0.84 -22.30
C SER A 264 4.86 1.45 -22.73
N CYS A 265 5.97 0.86 -22.29
CA CYS A 265 7.33 1.28 -22.65
C CYS A 265 7.64 1.03 -24.12
N GLU A 266 7.21 -0.11 -24.68
CA GLU A 266 7.42 -0.46 -26.09
C GLU A 266 6.56 0.40 -27.03
N VAL A 267 5.29 0.61 -26.69
CA VAL A 267 4.38 1.43 -27.49
C VAL A 267 4.76 2.91 -27.42
N ASN A 268 5.15 3.40 -26.24
CA ASN A 268 5.58 4.77 -25.94
C ASN A 268 4.74 5.86 -26.66
N SER A 269 3.43 5.63 -26.74
CA SER A 269 2.45 6.51 -27.37
C SER A 269 1.13 6.31 -26.63
N VAL A 270 0.23 7.29 -26.73
CA VAL A 270 -1.07 7.29 -26.05
C VAL A 270 -2.14 7.26 -27.12
N SER A 271 -3.04 6.29 -27.04
CA SER A 271 -4.18 6.19 -27.95
C SER A 271 -5.36 7.07 -27.49
N GLU A 272 -6.32 7.30 -28.39
CA GLU A 272 -7.58 7.97 -28.04
C GLU A 272 -8.38 7.18 -26.99
N GLU A 273 -8.32 5.84 -27.05
CA GLU A 273 -8.97 4.96 -26.07
C GLU A 273 -8.32 5.10 -24.69
N ASP A 274 -6.99 5.26 -24.62
CA ASP A 274 -6.30 5.53 -23.36
C ASP A 274 -6.79 6.85 -22.73
N TYR A 275 -6.91 7.92 -23.51
CA TYR A 275 -7.45 9.19 -23.02
C TYR A 275 -8.93 9.07 -22.60
N TYR A 276 -9.72 8.28 -23.31
CA TYR A 276 -11.11 8.04 -22.95
C TYR A 276 -11.24 7.31 -21.60
N ASP A 277 -10.46 6.24 -21.39
CA ASP A 277 -10.47 5.48 -20.14
C ASP A 277 -10.01 6.32 -18.95
N LEU A 278 -8.92 7.10 -19.13
CA LEU A 278 -8.42 8.03 -18.12
C LEU A 278 -9.46 9.10 -17.78
N GLY A 279 -10.08 9.71 -18.80
CA GLY A 279 -11.12 10.72 -18.62
C GLY A 279 -12.35 10.19 -17.89
N ARG A 280 -12.78 8.95 -18.17
CA ARG A 280 -13.88 8.29 -17.45
C ARG A 280 -13.56 8.01 -15.98
N ALA A 281 -12.29 7.76 -15.66
CA ALA A 281 -11.83 7.65 -14.27
C ALA A 281 -11.65 9.01 -13.59
N GLY A 282 -11.85 10.12 -14.32
CA GLY A 282 -11.67 11.48 -13.84
C GLY A 282 -10.21 11.93 -13.85
N LEU A 283 -9.28 11.22 -14.47
CA LEU A 283 -7.88 11.60 -14.53
C LEU A 283 -7.64 12.54 -15.73
N GLY A 284 -7.22 13.77 -15.46
CA GLY A 284 -7.13 14.83 -16.47
C GLY A 284 -5.77 15.52 -16.56
N SER A 285 -5.76 16.71 -17.14
CA SER A 285 -4.57 17.50 -17.44
C SER A 285 -3.75 17.86 -16.19
N CYS A 286 -4.35 18.02 -15.01
CA CYS A 286 -3.63 18.35 -13.78
C CYS A 286 -2.67 17.23 -13.34
N LEU A 287 -3.04 15.96 -13.53
CA LEU A 287 -2.22 14.77 -13.22
C LEU A 287 -1.44 14.25 -14.44
N LEU A 288 -1.98 14.36 -15.64
CA LEU A 288 -1.37 13.75 -16.84
C LEU A 288 -0.54 14.74 -17.64
N GLY A 289 -0.82 16.04 -17.53
CA GLY A 289 -0.10 17.09 -18.22
C GLY A 289 1.39 17.08 -17.87
N GLY A 290 2.25 17.10 -18.90
CA GLY A 290 3.69 17.08 -18.69
C GLY A 290 4.31 15.70 -18.49
N LEU A 291 3.53 14.62 -18.42
CA LEU A 291 4.06 13.27 -18.30
C LEU A 291 4.51 12.71 -19.66
N PRO A 292 5.50 11.80 -19.69
CA PRO A 292 5.90 11.12 -20.92
C PRO A 292 4.81 10.14 -21.39
N ALA A 293 4.77 9.87 -22.70
CA ALA A 293 3.70 9.09 -23.32
C ALA A 293 3.57 7.67 -22.74
N TRP A 294 4.69 6.97 -22.54
CA TRP A 294 4.69 5.64 -21.91
C TRP A 294 4.04 5.64 -20.50
N LEU A 295 4.19 6.72 -19.73
CA LEU A 295 3.63 6.79 -18.37
C LEU A 295 2.12 7.06 -18.40
N ILE A 296 1.66 7.87 -19.36
CA ILE A 296 0.22 8.09 -19.59
C ILE A 296 -0.45 6.79 -20.06
N ALA A 297 0.17 6.08 -21.00
CA ALA A 297 -0.31 4.78 -21.47
C ALA A 297 -0.35 3.73 -20.34
N TYR A 298 0.69 3.68 -19.50
CA TYR A 298 0.71 2.82 -18.32
C TYR A 298 -0.43 3.15 -17.35
N SER A 299 -0.68 4.45 -17.11
CA SER A 299 -1.78 4.91 -16.25
C SER A 299 -3.14 4.47 -16.79
N ALA A 300 -3.36 4.53 -18.12
CA ALA A 300 -4.59 4.06 -18.74
C ALA A 300 -4.79 2.55 -18.56
N ARG A 301 -3.74 1.76 -18.74
CA ARG A 301 -3.76 0.30 -18.50
C ARG A 301 -4.05 -0.03 -17.04
N LEU A 302 -3.47 0.70 -16.09
CA LEU A 302 -3.81 0.57 -14.68
C LEU A 302 -5.27 0.91 -14.41
N VAL A 303 -5.82 1.96 -15.02
CA VAL A 303 -7.24 2.31 -14.90
C VAL A 303 -8.14 1.19 -15.42
N ARG A 304 -7.78 0.53 -16.53
CA ARG A 304 -8.51 -0.65 -17.02
C ARG A 304 -8.51 -1.78 -16.00
N PHE A 305 -7.36 -2.05 -15.38
CA PHE A 305 -7.28 -3.03 -14.29
C PHE A 305 -8.15 -2.62 -13.10
N ILE A 306 -8.05 -1.38 -12.62
CA ILE A 306 -8.84 -0.86 -11.49
C ILE A 306 -10.35 -0.95 -11.76
N ASN A 307 -10.77 -0.67 -13.00
CA ASN A 307 -12.17 -0.86 -13.42
C ASN A 307 -12.58 -2.34 -13.43
N SER A 308 -11.68 -3.24 -13.86
CA SER A 308 -11.93 -4.68 -13.77
C SER A 308 -11.99 -5.16 -12.32
N GLU A 309 -11.14 -4.66 -11.42
CA GLU A 309 -11.16 -4.97 -9.99
C GLU A 309 -12.50 -4.57 -9.39
N ARG A 310 -12.98 -3.35 -9.68
CA ARG A 310 -14.29 -2.83 -9.24
C ARG A 310 -15.46 -3.77 -9.56
N THR A 311 -15.42 -4.48 -10.69
CA THR A 311 -16.49 -5.41 -11.08
C THR A 311 -16.42 -6.77 -10.41
N LYS A 312 -15.24 -7.25 -10.03
CA LYS A 312 -15.02 -8.59 -9.45
C LYS A 312 -15.05 -8.58 -7.92
N LEU A 313 -14.57 -7.49 -7.33
CA LEU A 313 -14.34 -7.37 -5.90
C LEU A 313 -15.61 -7.52 -5.02
N PRO A 314 -16.82 -7.06 -5.43
CA PRO A 314 -18.03 -7.23 -4.62
C PRO A 314 -18.30 -8.70 -4.26
N GLU A 315 -18.08 -9.63 -5.19
CA GLU A 315 -18.33 -11.06 -4.97
C GLU A 315 -17.39 -11.66 -3.92
N GLU A 316 -16.09 -11.31 -3.96
CA GLU A 316 -15.12 -11.79 -2.97
C GLU A 316 -15.35 -11.17 -1.59
N ILE A 317 -15.70 -9.87 -1.53
CA ILE A 317 -16.07 -9.20 -0.28
C ILE A 317 -17.29 -9.88 0.34
N LEU A 318 -18.34 -10.13 -0.46
CA LEU A 318 -19.57 -10.76 -0.01
C LEU A 318 -19.28 -12.16 0.57
N LYS A 319 -18.54 -12.98 -0.16
CA LYS A 319 -18.15 -14.34 0.27
C LYS A 319 -17.44 -14.31 1.63
N HIS A 320 -16.45 -13.44 1.80
CA HIS A 320 -15.72 -13.27 3.06
C HIS A 320 -16.60 -12.78 4.20
N ASN A 321 -17.46 -11.78 3.94
CA ASN A 321 -18.39 -11.23 4.94
C ASN A 321 -19.37 -12.30 5.43
N LEU A 322 -19.92 -13.11 4.52
CA LEU A 322 -20.80 -14.23 4.85
C LEU A 322 -20.07 -15.30 5.67
N GLU A 323 -18.84 -15.66 5.32
CA GLU A 323 -18.04 -16.62 6.10
C GLU A 323 -17.75 -16.14 7.52
N LYS A 324 -17.49 -14.84 7.72
CA LYS A 324 -17.30 -14.25 9.05
C LYS A 324 -18.60 -14.17 9.85
N LYS A 325 -19.69 -13.69 9.25
CA LYS A 325 -20.97 -13.47 9.94
C LYS A 325 -21.67 -14.80 10.29
N ARG A 326 -21.57 -15.84 9.45
CA ARG A 326 -22.10 -17.19 9.74
C ARG A 326 -21.54 -17.81 11.03
N LYS A 327 -20.39 -17.36 11.51
CA LYS A 327 -19.80 -17.83 12.78
C LYS A 327 -20.54 -17.29 14.02
N HIS A 328 -21.24 -16.17 13.89
CA HIS A 328 -21.79 -15.42 15.02
C HIS A 328 -23.30 -15.16 14.92
N PHE A 329 -23.88 -15.22 13.72
CA PHE A 329 -25.28 -14.91 13.46
C PHE A 329 -26.01 -16.08 12.78
N LEU A 330 -27.23 -16.37 13.27
CA LEU A 330 -28.11 -17.43 12.74
C LEU A 330 -28.92 -16.99 11.52
N HIS A 331 -29.15 -15.68 11.36
CA HIS A 331 -29.88 -15.09 10.25
C HIS A 331 -29.06 -13.93 9.68
N ILE A 332 -28.88 -13.92 8.36
CA ILE A 332 -28.13 -12.89 7.62
C ILE A 332 -29.01 -12.45 6.47
N CYS A 333 -29.24 -11.14 6.34
CA CYS A 333 -30.00 -10.56 5.22
C CYS A 333 -29.08 -10.45 4.00
N LEU A 334 -29.26 -11.31 2.99
CA LEU A 334 -28.35 -11.35 1.84
C LEU A 334 -28.36 -10.05 1.02
N GLU A 335 -29.52 -9.42 0.83
CA GLU A 335 -29.64 -8.17 0.06
C GLU A 335 -28.85 -7.01 0.71
N GLU A 336 -28.85 -6.92 2.04
CA GLU A 336 -28.06 -5.92 2.77
C GLU A 336 -26.56 -6.18 2.62
N GLU A 337 -26.12 -7.45 2.72
CA GLU A 337 -24.70 -7.79 2.55
C GLU A 337 -24.19 -7.55 1.12
N GLU A 338 -25.02 -7.81 0.11
CA GLU A 338 -24.71 -7.51 -1.30
C GLU A 338 -24.52 -6.01 -1.50
N SER A 339 -25.47 -5.20 -1.02
CA SER A 339 -25.36 -3.74 -1.08
C SER A 339 -24.13 -3.23 -0.33
N ASP A 340 -23.82 -3.78 0.85
CA ASP A 340 -22.63 -3.40 1.62
C ASP A 340 -21.34 -3.75 0.87
N ALA A 341 -21.28 -4.92 0.23
CA ALA A 341 -20.13 -5.35 -0.54
C ALA A 341 -19.87 -4.46 -1.76
N GLU A 342 -20.93 -4.04 -2.46
CA GLU A 342 -20.83 -3.08 -3.57
C GLU A 342 -20.28 -1.72 -3.11
N VAL A 343 -20.80 -1.19 -2.00
CA VAL A 343 -20.32 0.08 -1.42
C VAL A 343 -18.85 -0.02 -1.00
N GLN A 344 -18.47 -1.13 -0.38
CA GLN A 344 -17.07 -1.37 0.02
C GLN A 344 -16.15 -1.47 -1.21
N ALA A 345 -16.56 -2.17 -2.27
CA ALA A 345 -15.82 -2.26 -3.51
C ALA A 345 -15.65 -0.89 -4.20
N GLU A 346 -16.67 -0.03 -4.15
CA GLU A 346 -16.59 1.35 -4.63
C GLU A 346 -15.59 2.18 -3.81
N GLY A 347 -15.54 1.95 -2.49
CA GLY A 347 -14.51 2.53 -1.62
C GLY A 347 -13.09 2.13 -2.06
N VAL A 348 -12.86 0.84 -2.33
CA VAL A 348 -11.56 0.35 -2.84
C VAL A 348 -11.24 0.96 -4.20
N TYR A 349 -12.19 1.04 -5.13
CA TYR A 349 -12.02 1.69 -6.43
C TYR A 349 -11.53 3.14 -6.29
N ASN A 350 -12.17 3.94 -5.43
CA ASN A 350 -11.76 5.31 -5.17
C ASN A 350 -10.36 5.39 -4.55
N GLN A 351 -10.06 4.50 -3.59
CA GLN A 351 -8.73 4.40 -2.99
C GLN A 351 -7.64 4.04 -4.01
N ARG A 352 -7.92 3.14 -4.97
CA ARG A 352 -6.97 2.80 -6.05
C ARG A 352 -6.66 4.00 -6.93
N LEU A 353 -7.68 4.77 -7.32
CA LEU A 353 -7.47 5.99 -8.12
C LEU A 353 -6.68 7.05 -7.34
N GLN A 354 -6.95 7.20 -6.05
CA GLN A 354 -6.16 8.08 -5.18
C GLN A 354 -4.70 7.60 -5.12
N ASN A 355 -4.44 6.31 -4.93
CA ASN A 355 -3.09 5.73 -4.92
C ASN A 355 -2.35 5.94 -6.24
N LEU A 356 -3.04 5.84 -7.37
CA LEU A 356 -2.48 6.15 -8.68
C LEU A 356 -2.11 7.64 -8.78
N ALA A 357 -2.99 8.56 -8.37
CA ALA A 357 -2.70 9.99 -8.36
C ALA A 357 -1.47 10.34 -7.50
N VAL A 358 -1.39 9.78 -6.28
CA VAL A 358 -0.21 9.92 -5.41
C VAL A 358 1.06 9.41 -6.09
N THR A 359 0.97 8.25 -6.74
CA THR A 359 2.10 7.60 -7.42
C THR A 359 2.60 8.48 -8.58
N LEU A 360 1.69 9.02 -9.39
CA LEU A 360 2.03 9.94 -10.47
C LEU A 360 2.68 11.23 -9.97
N ASP A 361 2.20 11.80 -8.86
CA ASP A 361 2.79 12.99 -8.25
C ASP A 361 4.23 12.74 -7.75
N LYS A 362 4.46 11.62 -7.03
CA LYS A 362 5.80 11.19 -6.58
C LYS A 362 6.75 10.99 -7.75
N VAL A 363 6.34 10.25 -8.78
CA VAL A 363 7.17 9.96 -9.96
C VAL A 363 7.46 11.23 -10.76
N ARG A 364 6.46 12.09 -10.94
CA ARG A 364 6.60 13.39 -11.61
C ARG A 364 7.63 14.27 -10.92
N TYR A 365 7.61 14.34 -9.58
CA TYR A 365 8.59 15.09 -8.81
C TYR A 365 10.02 14.59 -9.08
N VAL A 366 10.25 13.27 -8.96
CA VAL A 366 11.57 12.66 -9.21
C VAL A 366 12.04 12.90 -10.66
N MET A 367 11.16 12.73 -11.65
CA MET A 367 11.47 13.01 -13.05
C MET A 367 11.81 14.49 -13.28
N ARG A 368 11.12 15.42 -12.59
CA ARG A 368 11.44 16.85 -12.67
C ARG A 368 12.82 17.15 -12.09
N CYS A 369 13.19 16.51 -10.97
CA CYS A 369 14.52 16.65 -10.38
C CYS A 369 15.63 16.17 -11.32
N ILE A 370 15.39 15.08 -12.07
CA ILE A 370 16.41 14.43 -12.91
C ILE A 370 16.49 15.06 -14.31
N PHE A 371 15.34 15.26 -14.96
CA PHE A 371 15.25 15.64 -16.37
C PHE A 371 14.88 17.11 -16.59
N GLY A 372 14.49 17.83 -15.53
CA GLY A 372 13.91 19.17 -15.58
C GLY A 372 12.46 19.17 -16.11
N ASP A 373 12.26 18.60 -17.30
CA ASP A 373 10.96 18.36 -17.91
C ASP A 373 10.64 16.85 -17.89
N PRO A 374 9.62 16.40 -17.12
CA PRO A 374 9.25 14.99 -17.04
C PRO A 374 8.92 14.34 -18.39
N LYS A 375 8.47 15.11 -19.41
CA LYS A 375 8.23 14.58 -20.76
C LYS A 375 9.48 13.97 -21.41
N LYS A 376 10.67 14.37 -20.97
CA LYS A 376 11.95 13.88 -21.48
C LYS A 376 12.42 12.59 -20.81
N ALA A 377 11.71 12.10 -19.79
CA ALA A 377 12.07 10.86 -19.10
C ALA A 377 11.89 9.65 -20.04
N PRO A 378 12.97 8.90 -20.36
CA PRO A 378 12.89 7.75 -21.24
C PRO A 378 12.16 6.59 -20.56
N PRO A 379 11.57 5.63 -21.31
CA PRO A 379 10.97 4.44 -20.72
C PRO A 379 11.94 3.71 -19.76
N PRO A 380 11.49 3.27 -18.57
CA PRO A 380 12.36 2.61 -17.60
C PRO A 380 12.72 1.18 -17.98
N LEU A 381 12.00 0.56 -18.93
CA LEU A 381 12.22 -0.79 -19.42
C LEU A 381 12.47 -0.77 -20.93
N VAL A 382 13.57 -1.40 -21.35
CA VAL A 382 13.95 -1.48 -22.77
C VAL A 382 14.20 -2.93 -23.15
N ARG A 383 13.53 -3.41 -24.19
CA ARG A 383 13.76 -4.76 -24.71
C ARG A 383 15.13 -4.87 -25.36
N LEU A 384 15.86 -5.95 -25.04
CA LEU A 384 17.16 -6.23 -25.64
C LEU A 384 16.99 -6.69 -27.10
N SER A 385 17.86 -6.19 -27.97
CA SER A 385 18.02 -6.73 -29.33
C SER A 385 18.68 -8.12 -29.30
N PRO A 386 18.53 -8.95 -30.35
CA PRO A 386 19.18 -10.27 -30.40
C PRO A 386 20.69 -10.25 -30.11
N LYS A 387 21.39 -9.22 -30.60
CA LYS A 387 22.84 -9.05 -30.34
C LYS A 387 23.14 -8.72 -28.88
N GLU A 388 22.30 -7.92 -28.23
CA GLU A 388 22.45 -7.62 -26.80
C GLU A 388 22.11 -8.84 -25.94
N VAL A 389 21.15 -9.67 -26.33
CA VAL A 389 20.86 -10.95 -25.66
C VAL A 389 22.07 -11.89 -25.75
N VAL A 390 22.71 -12.01 -26.91
CA VAL A 390 23.97 -12.77 -27.05
C VAL A 390 25.08 -12.18 -26.19
N SER A 391 25.20 -10.85 -26.12
CA SER A 391 26.17 -10.21 -25.20
C SER A 391 25.87 -10.53 -23.74
N PHE A 392 24.60 -10.57 -23.33
CA PHE A 392 24.20 -10.84 -21.96
C PHE A 392 24.37 -12.32 -21.57
N LEU A 393 24.07 -13.25 -22.46
CA LEU A 393 24.11 -14.68 -22.14
C LEU A 393 25.44 -15.35 -22.51
N TRP A 394 26.06 -14.99 -23.65
CA TRP A 394 27.14 -15.81 -24.24
C TRP A 394 28.55 -15.20 -24.17
N LYS A 395 28.74 -13.90 -24.48
CA LYS A 395 30.10 -13.37 -24.74
C LYS A 395 30.45 -11.96 -24.26
N GLY A 396 29.53 -11.24 -23.64
CA GLY A 396 29.82 -9.93 -23.06
C GLY A 396 30.52 -10.05 -21.71
N GLU A 397 31.11 -8.93 -21.27
CA GLU A 397 31.63 -8.80 -19.91
C GLU A 397 30.48 -8.98 -18.89
N GLY A 398 30.66 -9.88 -17.94
CA GLY A 398 29.64 -10.27 -16.97
C GLY A 398 28.51 -11.11 -17.57
N SER A 399 28.73 -11.75 -18.73
CA SER A 399 27.74 -12.65 -19.31
C SER A 399 27.54 -13.93 -18.49
N LEU A 400 26.39 -14.59 -18.68
CA LEU A 400 26.09 -15.86 -18.01
C LEU A 400 27.20 -16.91 -18.22
N VAL A 401 27.69 -17.06 -19.46
CA VAL A 401 28.76 -18.00 -19.80
C VAL A 401 30.11 -17.59 -19.19
N GLU A 402 30.44 -16.30 -19.16
CA GLU A 402 31.68 -15.85 -18.51
C GLU A 402 31.64 -16.13 -17.00
N GLU A 403 30.55 -15.76 -16.32
CA GLU A 403 30.39 -15.99 -14.88
C GLU A 403 30.44 -17.49 -14.55
N LEU A 404 29.81 -18.33 -15.39
CA LEU A 404 29.86 -19.78 -15.30
C LEU A 404 31.30 -20.30 -15.37
N LEU A 405 32.07 -19.91 -16.40
CA LEU A 405 33.45 -20.32 -16.57
C LEU A 405 34.34 -19.87 -15.40
N GLN A 406 34.15 -18.65 -14.89
CA GLN A 406 34.85 -18.13 -13.72
C GLN A 406 34.51 -18.93 -12.45
N CYS A 407 33.24 -19.28 -12.26
CA CYS A 407 32.79 -20.07 -11.11
C CYS A 407 33.25 -21.53 -11.19
N MET A 408 33.35 -22.10 -12.39
CA MET A 408 33.81 -23.48 -12.62
C MET A 408 35.33 -23.62 -12.48
N ALA A 409 36.11 -22.59 -12.79
CA ALA A 409 37.56 -22.67 -12.84
C ALA A 409 38.24 -23.27 -11.58
N PRO A 410 37.81 -22.98 -10.34
CA PRO A 410 38.39 -23.59 -9.13
C PRO A 410 37.99 -25.07 -8.89
N HIS A 411 37.13 -25.63 -9.74
CA HIS A 411 36.45 -26.92 -9.50
C HIS A 411 36.62 -27.93 -10.63
N VAL A 412 37.15 -27.52 -11.78
CA VAL A 412 37.31 -28.34 -13.00
C VAL A 412 38.76 -28.33 -13.42
N ASP A 413 39.24 -29.43 -14.01
CA ASP A 413 40.61 -29.53 -14.56
C ASP A 413 40.86 -28.49 -15.65
N ASP A 414 42.05 -27.89 -15.67
CA ASP A 414 42.41 -26.82 -16.61
C ASP A 414 42.30 -27.27 -18.08
N ASN A 415 42.58 -28.55 -18.40
CA ASN A 415 42.46 -29.04 -19.78
C ASN A 415 40.99 -29.10 -20.22
N VAL A 416 40.12 -29.58 -19.34
CA VAL A 416 38.66 -29.63 -19.58
C VAL A 416 38.10 -28.21 -19.72
N LEU A 417 38.54 -27.30 -18.86
CA LEU A 417 38.11 -25.89 -18.92
C LEU A 417 38.58 -25.20 -20.20
N ASN A 418 39.80 -25.47 -20.66
CA ASN A 418 40.35 -24.90 -21.89
C ASN A 418 39.68 -25.47 -23.15
N ASP A 419 39.36 -26.76 -23.17
CA ASP A 419 38.57 -27.40 -24.23
C ASP A 419 37.17 -26.77 -24.31
N LEU A 420 36.48 -26.65 -23.16
CA LEU A 420 35.16 -26.01 -23.08
C LEU A 420 35.19 -24.57 -23.57
N LYS A 421 36.19 -23.77 -23.15
CA LYS A 421 36.40 -22.41 -23.64
C LYS A 421 36.62 -22.35 -25.16
N SER A 422 37.29 -23.34 -25.74
CA SER A 422 37.47 -23.39 -27.19
C SER A 422 36.15 -23.64 -27.90
N LYS A 423 35.41 -24.67 -27.49
CA LYS A 423 34.12 -25.01 -28.09
C LYS A 423 33.08 -23.89 -27.95
N ILE A 424 33.06 -23.18 -26.81
CA ILE A 424 32.20 -22.00 -26.60
C ILE A 424 32.50 -20.88 -27.61
N ARG A 425 33.78 -20.67 -27.96
CA ARG A 425 34.15 -19.68 -28.99
C ARG A 425 33.70 -20.12 -30.39
N ASP A 426 33.79 -21.42 -30.67
CA ASP A 426 33.41 -21.97 -31.97
C ASP A 426 31.88 -21.94 -32.19
N LEU A 427 31.10 -21.99 -31.11
CA LEU A 427 29.63 -21.94 -31.11
C LEU A 427 29.05 -20.53 -30.83
N ASP A 428 29.77 -19.46 -31.20
CA ASP A 428 29.26 -18.08 -31.08
C ASP A 428 28.07 -17.84 -32.04
N PRO A 429 26.86 -17.56 -31.52
CA PRO A 429 25.66 -17.40 -32.36
C PRO A 429 25.62 -16.07 -33.14
N SER A 430 26.59 -15.17 -32.93
CA SER A 430 26.56 -13.82 -33.49
C SER A 430 26.65 -13.74 -35.01
N GLY A 431 27.12 -14.80 -35.66
CA GLY A 431 27.23 -14.89 -37.12
C GLY A 431 25.99 -15.47 -37.81
N SER A 432 24.99 -15.94 -37.06
CA SER A 432 23.80 -16.60 -37.62
C SER A 432 22.76 -15.61 -38.14
N ASP A 433 22.03 -16.00 -39.18
CA ASP A 433 20.84 -15.29 -39.66
C ASP A 433 19.67 -15.38 -38.66
N ASP A 434 19.59 -16.49 -37.91
CA ASP A 434 18.69 -16.68 -36.77
C ASP A 434 19.51 -16.69 -35.47
N ILE A 435 19.90 -15.49 -35.03
CA ILE A 435 20.74 -15.29 -33.85
C ILE A 435 20.13 -15.93 -32.59
N LEU A 436 18.81 -15.80 -32.39
CA LEU A 436 18.15 -16.31 -31.18
C LEU A 436 17.97 -17.82 -31.24
N GLY A 437 17.64 -18.38 -32.40
CA GLY A 437 17.59 -19.83 -32.60
C GLY A 437 18.95 -20.48 -32.38
N GLU A 438 20.02 -19.92 -32.95
CA GLU A 438 21.38 -20.40 -32.77
C GLU A 438 21.83 -20.27 -31.31
N LEU A 439 21.55 -19.13 -30.65
CA LEU A 439 21.85 -18.95 -29.23
C LEU A 439 21.15 -20.01 -28.36
N LYS A 440 19.88 -20.33 -28.65
CA LYS A 440 19.17 -21.41 -27.96
C LYS A 440 19.91 -22.74 -28.15
N GLN A 441 20.32 -23.09 -29.37
CA GLN A 441 21.07 -24.33 -29.61
C GLN A 441 22.43 -24.34 -28.88
N SER A 442 23.18 -23.24 -28.93
CA SER A 442 24.45 -23.11 -28.20
C SER A 442 24.28 -23.25 -26.69
N LEU A 443 23.21 -22.68 -26.11
CA LEU A 443 22.89 -22.83 -24.68
C LEU A 443 22.47 -24.26 -24.32
N LEU A 444 21.67 -24.94 -25.16
CA LEU A 444 21.28 -26.34 -24.94
C LEU A 444 22.47 -27.29 -25.05
N TRP A 445 23.37 -27.05 -26.01
CA TRP A 445 24.64 -27.76 -26.08
C TRP A 445 25.48 -27.54 -24.81
N LEU A 446 25.61 -26.29 -24.36
CA LEU A 446 26.37 -25.96 -23.15
C LEU A 446 25.77 -26.61 -21.90
N ARG A 447 24.44 -26.62 -21.79
CA ARG A 447 23.71 -27.34 -20.74
C ARG A 447 24.13 -28.80 -20.71
N ASP A 448 24.14 -29.48 -21.85
CA ASP A 448 24.45 -30.91 -21.93
C ASP A 448 25.92 -31.21 -21.59
N GLU A 449 26.87 -30.41 -22.10
CA GLU A 449 28.28 -30.57 -21.74
C GLU A 449 28.53 -30.40 -20.23
N ILE A 450 27.82 -29.48 -19.59
CA ILE A 450 27.99 -29.20 -18.16
C ILE A 450 27.28 -30.25 -17.30
N LEU A 451 26.11 -30.72 -17.71
CA LEU A 451 25.31 -31.69 -16.96
C LEU A 451 26.09 -32.96 -16.59
N TYR A 452 26.96 -33.43 -17.49
CA TYR A 452 27.74 -34.65 -17.30
C TYR A 452 29.07 -34.45 -16.56
N LEU A 453 29.40 -33.23 -16.13
CA LEU A 453 30.60 -32.98 -15.35
C LEU A 453 30.45 -33.49 -13.89
N PRO A 454 31.53 -33.99 -13.26
CA PRO A 454 31.47 -34.50 -11.90
C PRO A 454 31.01 -33.46 -10.86
N CYS A 455 29.94 -33.77 -10.13
CA CYS A 455 29.43 -32.89 -9.07
C CYS A 455 30.06 -33.20 -7.71
N THR A 456 30.22 -32.16 -6.88
CA THR A 456 30.68 -32.28 -5.48
C THR A 456 29.82 -31.42 -4.56
N TYR A 457 30.05 -31.47 -3.24
CA TYR A 457 29.38 -30.58 -2.28
C TYR A 457 29.74 -29.08 -2.45
N LYS A 458 30.78 -28.78 -3.25
CA LYS A 458 31.24 -27.42 -3.57
C LYS A 458 30.83 -26.96 -4.97
N CYS A 459 30.44 -27.89 -5.83
CA CYS A 459 30.24 -27.65 -7.26
C CYS A 459 29.06 -28.46 -7.78
N ARG A 460 27.98 -27.79 -8.17
CA ARG A 460 26.73 -28.39 -8.66
C ARG A 460 26.50 -28.04 -10.14
N HIS A 461 27.28 -28.68 -11.01
CA HIS A 461 27.14 -28.53 -12.47
C HIS A 461 25.74 -28.89 -12.95
N ASP A 462 25.14 -29.89 -12.31
CA ASP A 462 23.79 -30.34 -12.58
C ASP A 462 22.74 -29.23 -12.36
N GLY A 463 22.82 -28.48 -11.26
CA GLY A 463 21.95 -27.33 -11.03
C GLY A 463 22.25 -26.15 -11.97
N ALA A 464 23.52 -25.96 -12.33
CA ALA A 464 23.91 -24.95 -13.32
C ALA A 464 23.33 -25.27 -14.71
N ALA A 465 23.32 -26.54 -15.13
CA ALA A 465 22.68 -27.00 -16.35
C ALA A 465 21.16 -26.75 -16.31
N ASP A 466 20.49 -27.05 -15.20
CA ASP A 466 19.05 -26.80 -15.05
C ASP A 466 18.72 -25.28 -15.18
N LEU A 467 19.60 -24.39 -14.70
CA LEU A 467 19.45 -22.94 -14.91
C LEU A 467 19.72 -22.49 -16.35
N ILE A 468 20.76 -23.03 -17.01
CA ILE A 468 21.05 -22.75 -18.44
C ILE A 468 19.86 -23.16 -19.30
N HIS A 469 19.21 -24.29 -18.98
CA HIS A 469 17.99 -24.73 -19.64
C HIS A 469 16.86 -23.70 -19.53
N LEU A 470 16.64 -23.08 -18.36
CA LEU A 470 15.66 -22.00 -18.22
C LEU A 470 16.02 -20.79 -19.11
N TYR A 471 17.28 -20.39 -19.15
CA TYR A 471 17.74 -19.31 -20.04
C TYR A 471 17.58 -19.63 -21.52
N ALA A 472 17.84 -20.87 -21.94
CA ALA A 472 17.67 -21.33 -23.32
C ALA A 472 16.22 -21.25 -23.82
N TYR A 473 15.25 -21.36 -22.92
CA TYR A 473 13.82 -21.23 -23.22
C TYR A 473 13.24 -19.85 -22.91
N THR A 474 14.05 -18.92 -22.39
CA THR A 474 13.63 -17.53 -22.21
C THR A 474 13.77 -16.76 -23.53
N LYS A 475 12.67 -16.20 -24.02
CA LYS A 475 12.55 -15.52 -25.32
C LYS A 475 12.77 -14.02 -25.21
N TYR A 476 12.27 -13.39 -24.15
CA TYR A 476 12.31 -11.94 -24.00
C TYR A 476 13.18 -11.52 -22.81
N PHE A 477 14.11 -10.61 -23.07
CA PHE A 477 14.95 -9.98 -22.07
C PHE A 477 14.79 -8.48 -22.10
N PHE A 478 14.71 -7.88 -20.92
CA PHE A 478 14.50 -6.45 -20.75
C PHE A 478 15.59 -5.88 -19.86
N LYS A 479 16.17 -4.78 -20.29
CA LYS A 479 17.09 -3.96 -19.53
C LYS A 479 16.31 -2.97 -18.69
N ILE A 480 16.66 -2.87 -17.42
CA ILE A 480 16.20 -1.81 -16.54
C ILE A 480 17.07 -0.58 -16.79
N GLN A 481 16.45 0.50 -17.27
CA GLN A 481 17.09 1.79 -17.45
C GLN A 481 16.96 2.60 -16.16
N GLY A 482 17.87 2.35 -15.22
CA GLY A 482 17.99 3.14 -14.00
C GLY A 482 18.20 4.62 -14.32
N TYR A 483 17.51 5.47 -13.57
CA TYR A 483 17.71 6.92 -13.64
C TYR A 483 18.80 7.37 -12.67
N GLN A 484 19.11 8.65 -12.64
CA GLN A 484 20.03 9.22 -11.67
C GLN A 484 19.38 9.27 -10.28
N SER A 485 20.11 8.82 -9.25
CA SER A 485 19.68 9.01 -7.86
C SER A 485 19.63 10.49 -7.49
N VAL A 486 18.57 10.90 -6.79
CA VAL A 486 18.36 12.30 -6.36
C VAL A 486 18.00 12.37 -4.88
N THR A 487 18.49 13.40 -4.20
CA THR A 487 18.13 13.69 -2.81
C THR A 487 17.31 14.96 -2.77
N SER A 488 16.17 14.93 -2.10
CA SER A 488 15.29 16.09 -1.99
C SER A 488 15.82 17.16 -1.04
N PRO A 489 15.32 18.40 -1.17
CA PRO A 489 15.49 19.41 -0.13
C PRO A 489 14.95 18.92 1.22
N PRO A 490 15.50 19.42 2.35
CA PRO A 490 15.09 18.96 3.66
C PRO A 490 13.62 19.29 3.95
N VAL A 491 12.94 18.34 4.59
CA VAL A 491 11.74 18.58 5.39
C VAL A 491 12.13 18.71 6.87
N TYR A 492 11.47 19.61 7.58
CA TYR A 492 11.73 19.90 8.98
C TYR A 492 10.71 19.19 9.85
N ILE A 493 11.18 18.35 10.77
CA ILE A 493 10.35 17.56 11.68
C ILE A 493 10.53 18.11 13.08
N SER A 494 9.48 18.68 13.63
CA SER A 494 9.47 19.25 14.97
C SER A 494 9.08 18.21 16.02
N PRO A 495 9.27 18.52 17.31
CA PRO A 495 8.74 17.69 18.40
C PRO A 495 7.21 17.53 18.38
N LEU A 496 6.45 18.45 17.76
CA LEU A 496 4.99 18.32 17.61
C LEU A 496 4.61 17.19 16.65
N ASP A 497 5.38 17.01 15.58
CA ASP A 497 5.14 15.96 14.57
C ASP A 497 5.33 14.55 15.10
N LEU A 498 6.09 14.40 16.19
CA LEU A 498 6.47 13.11 16.77
C LEU A 498 5.56 12.70 17.93
N GLY A 499 4.71 13.61 18.41
CA GLY A 499 3.86 13.43 19.58
C GLY A 499 4.59 13.60 20.93
N PRO A 500 3.83 13.69 22.03
CA PRO A 500 4.34 14.06 23.35
C PRO A 500 5.29 13.05 24.01
N LYS A 501 5.31 11.80 23.54
CA LYS A 501 6.20 10.74 24.06
C LYS A 501 7.63 10.86 23.53
N PHE A 502 7.79 11.21 22.26
CA PHE A 502 9.11 11.32 21.60
C PHE A 502 9.72 12.72 21.65
N SER A 503 8.89 13.77 21.80
CA SER A 503 9.38 15.14 21.97
C SER A 503 10.40 15.29 23.11
N LYS A 504 10.30 14.44 24.14
CA LYS A 504 11.24 14.42 25.28
C LYS A 504 12.62 13.88 24.94
N ASN A 505 12.74 13.02 23.93
CA ASN A 505 13.99 12.34 23.57
C ASN A 505 14.81 13.10 22.51
N LEU A 506 14.17 13.98 21.74
CA LEU A 506 14.78 14.65 20.57
C LEU A 506 15.21 16.11 20.82
N GLY A 507 15.04 16.62 22.03
CA GLY A 507 15.36 18.03 22.34
C GLY A 507 14.41 19.02 21.64
N PRO A 508 14.59 20.34 21.86
CA PRO A 508 13.64 21.36 21.38
C PRO A 508 13.79 21.71 19.89
N GLY A 509 14.79 21.17 19.20
CA GLY A 509 15.13 21.54 17.82
C GLY A 509 14.31 20.78 16.76
N SER A 510 14.13 21.40 15.59
CA SER A 510 13.64 20.75 14.39
C SER A 510 14.72 19.82 13.81
N HIS A 511 14.32 18.63 13.38
CA HIS A 511 15.20 17.65 12.74
C HIS A 511 15.04 17.75 11.22
N GLU A 512 16.16 17.87 10.52
CA GLU A 512 16.17 17.85 9.07
C GLU A 512 16.13 16.40 8.57
N TYR A 513 15.23 16.12 7.63
CA TYR A 513 15.19 14.86 6.91
C TYR A 513 15.20 15.15 5.41
N CYS A 514 16.08 14.47 4.67
CA CYS A 514 16.11 14.52 3.21
C CYS A 514 15.80 13.12 2.68
N LYS A 515 14.92 13.03 1.69
CA LYS A 515 14.60 11.76 1.05
C LYS A 515 15.58 11.51 -0.09
N THR A 516 16.22 10.35 -0.09
CA THR A 516 17.00 9.88 -1.25
C THR A 516 16.14 8.93 -2.08
N TYR A 517 16.01 9.25 -3.36
CA TYR A 517 15.36 8.46 -4.38
C TYR A 517 16.44 7.72 -5.18
N GLY A 518 16.44 6.39 -5.10
CA GLY A 518 17.38 5.54 -5.83
C GLY A 518 17.13 5.47 -7.33
N GLU A 519 18.07 4.89 -8.07
CA GLU A 519 18.06 4.80 -9.54
C GLU A 519 16.78 4.16 -10.10
N ASN A 520 16.21 3.20 -9.37
CA ASN A 520 15.01 2.45 -9.77
C ASN A 520 13.76 2.87 -9.01
N TYR A 521 13.79 3.98 -8.28
CA TYR A 521 12.66 4.45 -7.48
C TYR A 521 11.40 4.62 -8.33
N CYS A 522 11.50 5.26 -9.50
CA CYS A 522 10.33 5.48 -10.37
C CYS A 522 9.70 4.15 -10.82
N LEU A 523 10.51 3.19 -11.28
CA LEU A 523 10.02 1.88 -11.67
C LEU A 523 9.40 1.14 -10.48
N GLY A 524 10.09 1.11 -9.34
CA GLY A 524 9.58 0.48 -8.12
C GLY A 524 8.26 1.10 -7.67
N GLN A 525 8.17 2.43 -7.61
CA GLN A 525 6.96 3.14 -7.18
C GLN A 525 5.78 2.90 -8.13
N LEU A 526 6.04 2.73 -9.44
CA LEU A 526 5.01 2.36 -10.41
C LEU A 526 4.59 0.90 -10.27
N ILE A 527 5.52 -0.03 -10.07
CA ILE A 527 5.20 -1.46 -9.88
C ILE A 527 4.46 -1.72 -8.55
N PHE A 528 4.69 -0.89 -7.53
CA PHE A 528 3.95 -0.92 -6.25
C PHE A 528 3.04 0.30 -6.11
N TRP A 529 2.41 0.74 -7.19
CA TRP A 529 1.54 1.92 -7.24
C TRP A 529 0.41 1.93 -6.20
N GLN A 530 0.02 0.77 -5.68
CA GLN A 530 -1.00 0.63 -4.66
C GLN A 530 -0.47 0.83 -3.22
N ILE A 531 0.85 0.73 -2.99
CA ILE A 531 1.46 0.82 -1.65
C ILE A 531 2.11 2.18 -1.48
N GLN A 532 1.44 3.09 -0.76
CA GLN A 532 1.95 4.47 -0.59
C GLN A 532 2.93 4.64 0.57
N THR A 533 2.94 3.71 1.51
CA THR A 533 3.77 3.73 2.72
C THR A 533 5.16 3.14 2.49
N ASN A 534 5.44 2.53 1.34
CA ASN A 534 6.74 1.94 1.03
C ASN A 534 7.81 3.03 0.85
N THR A 535 8.77 3.08 1.76
CA THR A 535 9.86 4.06 1.71
C THR A 535 10.94 3.71 0.69
N GLU A 536 11.11 2.43 0.35
CA GLU A 536 12.23 1.94 -0.47
C GLU A 536 11.69 0.99 -1.55
N PRO A 537 10.92 1.53 -2.53
CA PRO A 537 10.25 0.71 -3.54
C PRO A 537 11.20 0.04 -4.52
N ASP A 538 12.39 0.58 -4.72
CA ASP A 538 13.49 -0.03 -5.47
C ASP A 538 14.03 -1.31 -4.80
N GLU A 539 14.22 -1.30 -3.48
CA GLU A 539 14.60 -2.52 -2.75
C GLU A 539 13.49 -3.59 -2.81
N CYS A 540 12.23 -3.16 -2.67
CA CYS A 540 11.07 -4.05 -2.79
C CYS A 540 10.99 -4.71 -4.18
N LEU A 541 11.32 -3.97 -5.24
CA LEU A 541 11.27 -4.45 -6.62
C LEU A 541 12.17 -5.68 -6.81
N PHE A 542 13.42 -5.59 -6.37
CA PHE A 542 14.38 -6.68 -6.50
C PHE A 542 14.07 -7.89 -5.63
N ARG A 543 13.40 -7.68 -4.49
CA ARG A 543 12.95 -8.80 -3.65
C ARG A 543 11.78 -9.52 -4.30
N ALA A 544 10.83 -8.79 -4.87
CA ALA A 544 9.65 -9.36 -5.52
C ALA A 544 9.96 -10.03 -6.86
N SER A 545 11.02 -9.62 -7.55
CA SER A 545 11.39 -10.15 -8.88
C SER A 545 12.07 -11.52 -8.85
N ARG A 546 12.51 -12.00 -7.68
CA ARG A 546 13.37 -13.21 -7.58
C ARG A 546 12.68 -14.45 -8.11
N GLY A 547 13.32 -15.11 -9.06
CA GLY A 547 12.90 -16.37 -9.65
C GLY A 547 11.78 -16.21 -10.68
N CYS A 548 10.73 -15.46 -10.36
CA CYS A 548 9.62 -15.22 -11.29
C CYS A 548 9.99 -14.29 -12.45
N LEU A 549 10.82 -13.27 -12.23
CA LEU A 549 11.23 -12.30 -13.25
C LEU A 549 12.75 -12.31 -13.49
N SER A 550 13.53 -12.37 -12.41
CA SER A 550 15.00 -12.46 -12.41
C SER A 550 15.42 -13.86 -11.97
N LEU A 551 15.96 -14.65 -12.89
CA LEU A 551 16.47 -15.98 -12.58
C LEU A 551 17.69 -15.92 -11.61
N PRO A 552 17.99 -17.00 -10.88
CA PRO A 552 19.14 -17.06 -9.97
C PRO A 552 20.49 -16.78 -10.66
N ASP A 553 21.47 -16.29 -9.90
CA ASP A 553 22.84 -16.13 -10.39
C ASP A 553 23.47 -17.52 -10.62
N ILE A 554 24.24 -17.72 -11.69
CA ILE A 554 24.87 -19.02 -11.97
C ILE A 554 25.89 -19.41 -10.89
N GLY A 555 26.48 -18.42 -10.21
CA GLY A 555 27.32 -18.62 -9.03
C GLY A 555 26.61 -19.26 -7.83
N SER A 556 25.28 -19.37 -7.83
CA SER A 556 24.47 -20.09 -6.83
C SER A 556 24.98 -21.51 -6.59
N PHE A 557 25.47 -22.15 -7.64
CA PHE A 557 25.82 -23.57 -7.67
C PHE A 557 27.30 -23.86 -7.35
N TYR A 558 28.10 -22.83 -7.13
CA TYR A 558 29.54 -22.93 -6.91
C TYR A 558 29.96 -22.26 -5.59
N ALA A 559 30.81 -22.92 -4.82
CA ALA A 559 31.19 -22.45 -3.49
C ALA A 559 32.33 -21.41 -3.55
N LYS A 560 32.04 -20.15 -3.21
CA LYS A 560 33.05 -19.10 -2.98
C LYS A 560 33.71 -19.37 -1.61
N PHE A 561 34.99 -19.78 -1.61
CA PHE A 561 35.89 -20.06 -0.47
C PHE A 561 35.25 -20.25 0.93
N GLN A 562 35.20 -21.52 1.38
CA GLN A 562 34.92 -22.02 2.75
C GLN A 562 33.77 -21.36 3.54
N LYS A 563 32.56 -21.97 3.52
CA LYS A 563 31.74 -22.28 4.73
C LYS A 563 30.32 -22.83 4.50
N ARG A 564 29.85 -23.13 3.29
CA ARG A 564 28.51 -23.70 3.09
C ARG A 564 28.53 -24.96 2.21
N GLN A 565 27.93 -26.05 2.69
CA GLN A 565 27.55 -27.18 1.84
C GLN A 565 26.43 -26.70 0.91
N ARG A 566 26.62 -26.80 -0.40
CA ARG A 566 25.57 -26.54 -1.38
C ARG A 566 24.87 -27.86 -1.67
N VAL A 567 23.62 -27.97 -1.24
CA VAL A 567 22.80 -29.17 -1.41
C VAL A 567 21.77 -28.89 -2.48
N TYR A 568 22.00 -29.39 -3.70
CA TYR A 568 21.02 -29.44 -4.77
C TYR A 568 20.40 -30.84 -4.76
N LYS A 569 19.09 -30.93 -4.51
CA LYS A 569 18.37 -32.19 -4.31
C LYS A 569 17.14 -32.27 -5.22
N PRO A 570 16.56 -33.46 -5.42
CA PRO A 570 15.26 -33.61 -6.08
C PRO A 570 14.20 -32.64 -5.56
N ASP A 571 14.14 -32.41 -4.24
CA ASP A 571 13.17 -31.49 -3.63
C ASP A 571 13.33 -30.03 -4.10
N THR A 572 14.55 -29.62 -4.45
CA THR A 572 14.84 -28.28 -4.99
C THR A 572 14.18 -28.10 -6.36
N ILE A 573 14.33 -29.08 -7.26
CA ILE A 573 13.68 -29.05 -8.59
C ILE A 573 12.16 -29.15 -8.43
N ARG A 574 11.66 -30.00 -7.52
CA ARG A 574 10.23 -30.11 -7.23
C ARG A 574 9.64 -28.78 -6.77
N SER A 575 10.27 -28.12 -5.78
CA SER A 575 9.85 -26.80 -5.27
C SER A 575 9.87 -25.74 -6.38
N MET A 576 10.91 -25.75 -7.22
CA MET A 576 11.03 -24.86 -8.38
C MET A 576 9.88 -25.08 -9.38
N LEU A 577 9.65 -26.31 -9.81
CA LEU A 577 8.57 -26.67 -10.75
C LEU A 577 7.18 -26.32 -10.19
N GLU A 578 6.92 -26.65 -8.91
CA GLU A 578 5.66 -26.33 -8.25
C GLU A 578 5.40 -24.82 -8.24
N ARG A 579 6.43 -24.00 -8.01
CA ARG A 579 6.31 -22.54 -8.07
C ARG A 579 6.05 -22.05 -9.49
N MET A 580 6.79 -22.54 -10.47
CA MET A 580 6.62 -22.14 -11.86
C MET A 580 5.23 -22.49 -12.41
N GLU A 581 4.65 -23.62 -11.98
CA GLU A 581 3.34 -24.07 -12.47
C GLU A 581 2.16 -23.51 -11.67
N LYS A 582 2.26 -23.43 -10.33
CA LYS A 582 1.13 -23.06 -9.46
C LYS A 582 1.17 -21.61 -8.98
N LEU A 583 2.36 -21.02 -8.85
CA LEU A 583 2.57 -19.69 -8.28
C LEU A 583 3.56 -18.87 -9.15
N PRO A 584 3.32 -18.73 -10.47
CA PRO A 584 4.30 -18.17 -11.40
C PRO A 584 4.68 -16.72 -11.08
N GLN A 585 3.77 -15.96 -10.47
CA GLN A 585 3.99 -14.56 -10.09
C GLN A 585 4.68 -14.40 -8.73
N SER A 586 4.89 -15.48 -7.98
CA SER A 586 5.45 -15.39 -6.63
C SER A 586 6.97 -15.40 -6.66
N SER A 587 7.58 -14.51 -5.86
CA SER A 587 9.01 -14.55 -5.60
C SER A 587 9.43 -15.92 -5.07
N TRP A 588 10.59 -16.40 -5.51
CA TRP A 588 11.20 -17.59 -4.96
C TRP A 588 11.78 -17.27 -3.57
N PRO A 589 11.67 -18.20 -2.60
CA PRO A 589 12.20 -18.03 -1.26
C PRO A 589 13.72 -17.94 -1.30
N LYS A 590 14.30 -17.25 -0.31
CA LYS A 590 15.73 -17.34 -0.01
C LYS A 590 16.04 -18.73 0.58
N GLU A 591 16.08 -19.76 -0.27
CA GLU A 591 16.62 -21.07 0.10
C GLU A 591 18.16 -21.04 0.11
N GLN A 592 18.80 -22.07 0.66
CA GLN A 592 20.26 -22.12 0.81
C GLN A 592 21.04 -22.15 -0.52
N ILE A 593 20.42 -22.55 -1.64
CA ILE A 593 21.12 -22.70 -2.92
C ILE A 593 20.99 -21.48 -3.83
N TRP A 594 19.80 -20.88 -3.96
CA TRP A 594 19.56 -19.74 -4.84
C TRP A 594 20.17 -18.44 -4.30
N SER A 595 21.14 -17.88 -5.01
CA SER A 595 21.52 -16.47 -4.89
C SER A 595 20.93 -15.67 -6.04
N PHE A 596 20.57 -14.43 -5.74
CA PHE A 596 20.06 -13.48 -6.71
C PHE A 596 20.86 -12.19 -6.58
N SER A 597 21.17 -11.56 -7.71
CA SER A 597 21.74 -10.22 -7.74
C SER A 597 20.92 -9.24 -6.90
N SER A 598 21.60 -8.39 -6.15
CA SER A 598 20.97 -7.30 -5.39
C SER A 598 20.51 -6.15 -6.29
N SER A 599 20.99 -6.08 -7.53
CA SER A 599 20.71 -5.01 -8.49
C SER A 599 20.78 -5.53 -9.93
N PRO A 600 19.86 -6.43 -10.35
CA PRO A 600 19.83 -6.94 -11.71
C PRO A 600 19.63 -5.78 -12.71
N LYS A 601 20.49 -5.73 -13.74
CA LYS A 601 20.36 -4.75 -14.85
C LYS A 601 19.48 -5.27 -15.99
N VAL A 602 19.36 -6.59 -16.08
CA VAL A 602 18.57 -7.30 -17.09
C VAL A 602 17.73 -8.34 -16.38
N PHE A 603 16.49 -8.52 -16.82
CA PHE A 603 15.63 -9.60 -16.39
C PHE A 603 14.98 -10.28 -17.60
N GLY A 604 14.48 -11.48 -17.37
CA GLY A 604 13.88 -12.35 -18.36
C GLY A 604 13.69 -13.72 -17.72
N SER A 605 12.52 -14.31 -17.94
CA SER A 605 12.21 -15.63 -17.43
C SER A 605 11.14 -16.32 -18.30
N PRO A 606 11.07 -17.65 -18.27
CA PRO A 606 10.00 -18.38 -18.96
C PRO A 606 8.59 -18.04 -18.44
N MET A 607 8.47 -17.63 -17.17
CA MET A 607 7.20 -17.21 -16.56
C MET A 607 6.75 -15.85 -17.07
N LEU A 608 7.69 -14.91 -17.27
CA LEU A 608 7.40 -13.63 -17.90
C LEU A 608 6.97 -13.84 -19.36
N ASP A 609 7.67 -14.70 -20.10
CA ASP A 609 7.32 -15.01 -21.49
C ASP A 609 5.92 -15.63 -21.61
N ALA A 610 5.54 -16.50 -20.67
CA ALA A 610 4.22 -17.09 -20.61
C ALA A 610 3.13 -16.00 -20.53
N ILE A 611 3.32 -15.02 -19.65
CA ILE A 611 2.39 -13.90 -19.46
C ILE A 611 2.38 -12.96 -20.68
N LEU A 612 3.55 -12.58 -21.20
CA LEU A 612 3.66 -11.72 -22.39
C LEU A 612 3.03 -12.33 -23.65
N ASN A 613 3.06 -13.66 -23.79
CA ASN A 613 2.44 -14.36 -24.93
C ASN A 613 1.01 -14.85 -24.63
N ASN A 614 0.48 -14.61 -23.43
CA ASN A 614 -0.79 -15.18 -22.96
C ASN A 614 -0.86 -16.71 -23.12
N THR A 615 0.22 -17.41 -22.75
CA THR A 615 0.35 -18.86 -22.78
C THR A 615 0.75 -19.41 -21.42
N VAL A 616 0.75 -20.74 -21.26
CA VAL A 616 1.45 -21.39 -20.14
C VAL A 616 2.96 -21.42 -20.41
N THR A 617 3.74 -21.70 -19.35
CA THR A 617 5.18 -21.94 -19.46
C THR A 617 5.48 -23.06 -20.47
N ASP A 618 6.59 -22.94 -21.19
CA ASP A 618 6.97 -23.84 -22.28
C ASP A 618 6.97 -25.32 -21.84
N LYS A 619 6.21 -26.15 -22.56
CA LYS A 619 5.99 -27.56 -22.21
C LYS A 619 7.24 -28.41 -22.40
N GLU A 620 8.04 -28.15 -23.43
CA GLU A 620 9.29 -28.89 -23.67
C GLU A 620 10.28 -28.59 -22.54
N MET A 621 10.38 -27.32 -22.16
CA MET A 621 11.22 -26.89 -21.05
C MET A 621 10.82 -27.60 -19.74
N VAL A 622 9.53 -27.58 -19.39
CA VAL A 622 9.00 -28.20 -18.17
C VAL A 622 9.16 -29.72 -18.20
N HIS A 623 8.94 -30.37 -19.34
CA HIS A 623 9.06 -31.82 -19.48
C HIS A 623 10.49 -32.29 -19.19
N TRP A 624 11.49 -31.63 -19.77
CA TRP A 624 12.90 -31.95 -19.52
C TRP A 624 13.28 -31.84 -18.04
N LEU A 625 12.79 -30.81 -17.34
CA LEU A 625 13.03 -30.65 -15.89
C LEU A 625 12.34 -31.73 -15.05
N LYS A 626 11.17 -32.22 -15.47
CA LYS A 626 10.46 -33.33 -14.80
C LYS A 626 11.21 -34.65 -14.98
N ASP A 627 11.74 -34.91 -16.17
CA ASP A 627 12.53 -36.11 -16.43
C ASP A 627 13.83 -36.09 -15.63
N ARG A 628 14.51 -34.92 -15.58
CA ARG A 628 15.68 -34.69 -14.71
C ARG A 628 15.39 -34.94 -13.23
N LEU A 629 14.22 -34.52 -12.75
CA LEU A 629 13.79 -34.79 -11.37
C LEU A 629 13.70 -36.30 -11.12
N THR A 630 13.16 -37.07 -12.06
CA THR A 630 13.08 -38.53 -11.96
C THR A 630 14.47 -39.17 -11.95
N GLU A 631 15.39 -38.73 -12.81
CA GLU A 631 16.77 -39.23 -12.82
C GLU A 631 17.50 -38.97 -11.50
N LEU A 632 17.38 -37.75 -10.94
CA LEU A 632 17.99 -37.42 -9.65
C LEU A 632 17.40 -38.26 -8.51
N GLN A 633 16.11 -38.58 -8.54
CA GLN A 633 15.48 -39.45 -7.53
C GLN A 633 16.00 -40.90 -7.59
N VAL A 634 16.58 -41.34 -8.70
CA VAL A 634 17.20 -42.67 -8.83
C VAL A 634 18.64 -42.65 -8.30
N ILE A 635 19.32 -41.50 -8.36
CA ILE A 635 20.73 -41.33 -7.96
C ILE A 635 20.87 -41.12 -6.44
N TYR A 636 19.91 -40.41 -5.82
CA TYR A 636 19.86 -40.11 -4.38
C TYR A 636 19.05 -41.13 -3.61
#